data_AF-A0AAU5HC88-F1
#
_entry.id   AF-A0AAU5HC88-F1
#
_cell.length_a   1.000
_cell.length_b   1.000
_cell.length_c   1.000
_cell.angle_alpha   90.00
_cell.angle_beta   90.00
_cell.angle_gamma   90.00
#
_symmetry.space_group_name_H-M   'P 1'
#
loop_
_entity.id
_entity.type
_entity.pdbx_description
1 polymer ?
#
loop_
_entity_poly.entity_id
_entity_poly.type
_entity_poly.pdbx_seq_one_letter_code
_entity_poly.pdbx_strand_id
1 'polypeptide(L)'
;MNRAQTAALAAVILLAAGIAPTGQAQARTLAADGPAITVDATTARHAIDPHIYGINFADEALAAELRLPVRRWGGNATTRYNYKLDAYNAGADWYFENLYYGNDPAALPDGSEADKFVEQDRRTGTDTVLTVPMVGWTTAARDSACGFSIAKYGPQQGSDAQWRPDCGNGVKSDGTKVTGNTPADTSVAAGPDFTKGWVQYLDSTYGTANSGGVRFYDLDNEPDLWWSTHRDVHPAGTGYDEMRDTTYATAAAIKDADPAAQTLGPVGWGFNSLVYSGLDQKTCNEVGGDCWSNPPDRAAHGGAEFAPWYLQQMQAYEQAHGRRILDYFDEHIYPQQTGVFGGADDAATQALRLRSTRQLWDPTYVDESWINQPIQFIPRLRSLVDQNYPGTKTAITEYNWGALDHIDGALAQADVLGIFGREGLDLATLWDPPTADEPGAYAFRMFRDYDGQGGSFGDTSVHAASADQEKLSVYAAERSSDHALTVTVINKTTGDLTAPVSVTGGSASTATAAQVYRYGQADLTAIQHPADQPLTGGGFTTTFPAYSITTYVLPAGTATATPPTAPGAPAASAIGSDRVTLAWTASTAGTDPLASYQVYSGDPATTAPVATVNAPATTATVTGLTPATAYAFRVVAKDTAGRSSPPSAEVRVTTATATAPVCTVAYRLATDWGTGFTALVTITNKGPAINGWQLGFSFAGNQKVTQGWSGTWTQTGSAVTVKDAGWNAALATGASTDIGFNGAYTGTNPAPQSFTLNGRSCSVPGTAAAARVAPAVGQAPVGIQGGTS
;
A
#
# COMPACT_ATOMS: atom_id res chain seq x y z
N MET A 1 -8.56 -60.19 -28.71
CA MET A 1 -8.17 -61.62 -28.70
C MET A 1 -7.23 -61.86 -27.52
N ASN A 2 -7.69 -62.66 -26.54
CA ASN A 2 -7.04 -63.42 -25.44
C ASN A 2 -5.68 -62.98 -24.84
N ARG A 3 -5.59 -62.68 -23.51
CA ARG A 3 -5.37 -63.60 -22.33
C ARG A 3 -4.00 -64.33 -22.42
N ALA A 4 -3.12 -64.46 -21.43
CA ALA A 4 -3.24 -64.52 -19.97
C ALA A 4 -1.84 -64.45 -19.26
N GLN A 5 -1.82 -63.85 -18.06
CA GLN A 5 -1.31 -64.37 -16.77
C GLN A 5 0.00 -65.20 -16.63
N THR A 6 0.92 -64.63 -15.81
CA THR A 6 1.73 -65.20 -14.70
C THR A 6 2.38 -66.59 -14.79
N ALA A 7 3.70 -66.64 -14.54
CA ALA A 7 4.30 -67.51 -13.51
C ALA A 7 5.78 -67.15 -13.26
N ALA A 8 6.12 -67.00 -11.97
CA ALA A 8 7.47 -66.83 -11.45
C ALA A 8 8.24 -68.17 -11.47
N LEU A 9 9.54 -68.14 -11.71
CA LEU A 9 10.45 -69.22 -11.30
C LEU A 9 11.81 -68.64 -10.86
N ALA A 10 12.26 -69.15 -9.72
CA ALA A 10 13.44 -68.73 -8.98
C ALA A 10 14.75 -68.87 -9.77
N ALA A 11 15.68 -67.93 -9.56
CA ALA A 11 17.05 -68.01 -10.04
C ALA A 11 18.04 -67.94 -8.87
N VAL A 12 19.03 -68.81 -8.99
CA VAL A 12 20.00 -69.28 -8.02
C VAL A 12 21.06 -68.22 -7.71
N ILE A 13 21.44 -68.12 -6.43
CA ILE A 13 22.57 -67.32 -5.94
C ILE A 13 23.89 -67.96 -6.38
N LEU A 14 24.69 -67.23 -7.14
CA LEU A 14 26.14 -67.44 -7.25
C LEU A 14 26.86 -66.14 -6.85
N LEU A 15 27.56 -66.19 -5.71
CA LEU A 15 28.54 -65.17 -5.34
C LEU A 15 29.80 -65.35 -6.20
N ALA A 16 30.13 -64.34 -7.00
CA ALA A 16 31.47 -64.13 -7.52
C ALA A 16 31.89 -62.69 -7.17
N ALA A 17 32.81 -62.57 -6.23
CA ALA A 17 33.51 -61.33 -5.91
C ALA A 17 34.61 -61.10 -6.96
N GLY A 18 34.68 -59.91 -7.54
CA GLY A 18 35.79 -59.56 -8.45
C GLY A 18 35.62 -58.28 -9.25
N ILE A 19 35.99 -57.15 -8.62
CA ILE A 19 36.54 -55.92 -9.21
C ILE A 19 35.60 -55.09 -10.10
N ALA A 20 34.94 -54.10 -9.49
CA ALA A 20 34.38 -52.95 -10.20
C ALA A 20 35.51 -52.04 -10.70
N PRO A 21 35.40 -51.45 -11.91
CA PRO A 21 36.32 -50.42 -12.35
C PRO A 21 36.18 -49.22 -11.41
N THR A 22 37.32 -48.79 -10.86
CA THR A 22 37.43 -47.54 -10.10
C THR A 22 36.88 -46.41 -10.96
N GLY A 23 35.74 -45.85 -10.54
CA GLY A 23 35.22 -44.61 -11.10
C GLY A 23 36.31 -43.55 -11.01
N GLN A 24 36.70 -43.00 -12.15
CA GLN A 24 37.46 -41.76 -12.16
C GLN A 24 36.58 -40.72 -11.47
N ALA A 25 36.97 -40.32 -10.26
CA ALA A 25 36.45 -39.11 -9.65
C ALA A 25 36.71 -37.98 -10.65
N GLN A 26 35.65 -37.40 -11.21
CA GLN A 26 35.76 -36.12 -11.89
C GLN A 26 36.42 -35.18 -10.88
N ALA A 27 37.62 -34.70 -11.21
CA ALA A 27 38.31 -33.71 -10.40
C ALA A 27 37.38 -32.50 -10.30
N ARG A 28 36.79 -32.27 -9.12
CA ARG A 28 36.07 -31.03 -8.84
C ARG A 28 37.10 -29.91 -9.02
N THR A 29 36.85 -29.01 -9.96
CA THR A 29 37.64 -27.79 -10.12
C THR A 29 37.67 -27.09 -8.76
N LEU A 30 38.85 -26.73 -8.27
CA LEU A 30 38.98 -25.98 -7.01
C LEU A 30 38.26 -24.64 -7.18
N ALA A 31 37.52 -24.22 -6.15
CA ALA A 31 36.88 -22.91 -6.12
C ALA A 31 37.94 -21.80 -6.29
N ALA A 32 37.60 -20.75 -7.03
CA ALA A 32 38.48 -19.60 -7.22
C ALA A 32 38.46 -18.69 -5.98
N ASP A 33 39.48 -17.84 -5.82
CA ASP A 33 39.48 -16.83 -4.77
C ASP A 33 38.39 -15.78 -5.03
N GLY A 34 37.55 -15.54 -4.02
CA GLY A 34 36.49 -14.54 -4.02
C GLY A 34 36.88 -13.23 -3.31
N PRO A 35 36.12 -12.15 -3.51
CA PRO A 35 36.34 -10.87 -2.83
C PRO A 35 36.10 -10.97 -1.33
N ALA A 36 36.91 -10.25 -0.53
CA ALA A 36 36.70 -10.18 0.91
C ALA A 36 35.37 -9.48 1.25
N ILE A 37 34.67 -10.00 2.25
CA ILE A 37 33.41 -9.46 2.77
C ILE A 37 33.63 -8.94 4.18
N THR A 38 33.08 -7.76 4.47
CA THR A 38 33.12 -7.12 5.79
C THR A 38 31.72 -6.72 6.22
N VAL A 39 31.36 -7.05 7.47
CA VAL A 39 30.10 -6.67 8.12
C VAL A 39 30.41 -6.02 9.46
N ASP A 40 29.81 -4.86 9.72
CA ASP A 40 29.87 -4.16 10.99
C ASP A 40 28.46 -3.85 11.47
N ALA A 41 28.00 -4.59 12.47
CA ALA A 41 26.65 -4.47 13.01
C ALA A 41 26.43 -3.17 13.80
N THR A 42 27.46 -2.35 14.03
CA THR A 42 27.38 -1.13 14.83
C THR A 42 27.22 0.15 14.00
N THR A 43 27.49 0.11 12.70
CA THR A 43 27.50 1.27 11.81
C THR A 43 26.47 1.15 10.68
N ALA A 44 26.18 2.29 10.02
CA ALA A 44 25.18 2.43 8.95
C ALA A 44 23.75 1.96 9.32
N ARG A 45 23.42 1.98 10.62
CA ARG A 45 22.14 1.47 11.14
C ARG A 45 20.96 2.30 10.70
N HIS A 46 19.98 1.68 10.04
CA HIS A 46 18.67 2.27 9.75
C HIS A 46 17.60 1.18 9.60
N ALA A 47 16.33 1.56 9.81
CA ALA A 47 15.22 0.62 9.67
C ALA A 47 15.02 0.23 8.20
N ILE A 48 14.70 -1.04 7.98
CA ILE A 48 14.21 -1.57 6.71
C ILE A 48 12.68 -1.55 6.80
N ASP A 49 12.03 -0.72 5.98
CA ASP A 49 10.56 -0.74 5.92
C ASP A 49 10.12 -2.08 5.31
N PRO A 50 9.26 -2.87 5.99
CA PRO A 50 8.85 -4.15 5.45
C PRO A 50 8.14 -4.03 4.09
N HIS A 51 7.49 -2.91 3.76
CA HIS A 51 6.74 -2.76 2.51
C HIS A 51 7.62 -2.81 1.24
N ILE A 52 8.95 -2.88 1.35
CA ILE A 52 9.84 -3.18 0.21
C ILE A 52 9.71 -4.62 -0.33
N TYR A 53 9.12 -5.52 0.46
CA TYR A 53 8.91 -6.92 0.10
C TYR A 53 7.53 -7.18 -0.52
N GLY A 54 6.95 -6.19 -1.21
CA GLY A 54 5.64 -6.32 -1.84
C GLY A 54 5.67 -6.96 -3.23
N ILE A 55 4.51 -7.45 -3.65
CA ILE A 55 4.31 -8.06 -4.99
C ILE A 55 2.94 -7.64 -5.54
N ASN A 56 2.87 -7.21 -6.80
CA ASN A 56 1.61 -6.99 -7.51
C ASN A 56 0.92 -8.33 -7.77
N PHE A 57 -0.39 -8.41 -7.52
CA PHE A 57 -1.23 -9.57 -7.90
C PHE A 57 -0.75 -10.97 -7.46
N ALA A 58 0.17 -11.11 -6.50
CA ALA A 58 0.61 -12.42 -5.99
C ALA A 58 -0.59 -13.28 -5.58
N ASP A 59 -0.50 -14.60 -5.80
CA ASP A 59 -1.55 -15.50 -5.36
C ASP A 59 -1.70 -15.49 -3.83
N GLU A 60 -2.90 -15.77 -3.32
CA GLU A 60 -3.19 -15.68 -1.88
C GLU A 60 -2.35 -16.67 -1.04
N ALA A 61 -2.02 -17.85 -1.58
CA ALA A 61 -1.23 -18.84 -0.87
C ALA A 61 0.24 -18.40 -0.74
N LEU A 62 0.83 -17.90 -1.83
CA LEU A 62 2.17 -17.33 -1.82
C LEU A 62 2.23 -16.07 -0.93
N ALA A 63 1.20 -15.23 -0.97
CA ALA A 63 1.10 -14.06 -0.10
C ALA A 63 1.10 -14.44 1.38
N ALA A 64 0.32 -15.45 1.75
CA ALA A 64 0.26 -15.99 3.11
C ALA A 64 1.58 -16.63 3.54
N GLU A 65 2.20 -17.43 2.67
CA GLU A 65 3.49 -18.09 2.91
C GLU A 65 4.59 -17.07 3.23
N LEU A 66 4.76 -16.10 2.32
CA LEU A 66 5.81 -15.07 2.44
C LEU A 66 5.49 -13.99 3.49
N ARG A 67 4.26 -14.01 4.03
CA ARG A 67 3.72 -12.94 4.89
C ARG A 67 3.99 -11.60 4.24
N LEU A 68 3.49 -11.44 3.01
CA LEU A 68 3.71 -10.23 2.24
C LEU A 68 3.18 -9.04 3.04
N PRO A 69 4.00 -8.00 3.23
CA PRO A 69 3.56 -6.82 3.98
C PRO A 69 2.65 -5.94 3.15
N VAL A 70 2.77 -6.00 1.82
CA VAL A 70 1.95 -5.20 0.90
C VAL A 70 1.71 -5.93 -0.41
N ARG A 71 0.50 -5.78 -0.95
CA ARG A 71 0.13 -6.17 -2.32
C ARG A 71 -0.49 -4.98 -3.03
N ARG A 72 -0.23 -4.89 -4.33
CA ARG A 72 -0.73 -3.79 -5.18
C ARG A 72 -1.72 -4.30 -6.22
N TRP A 73 -2.85 -3.61 -6.29
CA TRP A 73 -3.85 -3.69 -7.34
C TRP A 73 -3.71 -2.42 -8.21
N GLY A 74 -3.02 -2.57 -9.34
CA GLY A 74 -2.63 -1.46 -10.20
C GLY A 74 -2.33 -1.87 -11.65
N GLY A 75 -1.56 -1.04 -12.35
CA GLY A 75 -1.25 -1.22 -13.77
C GLY A 75 -2.31 -0.66 -14.71
N ASN A 76 -2.05 -0.70 -16.02
CA ASN A 76 -2.81 -0.05 -17.09
C ASN A 76 -4.34 -0.22 -17.00
N ALA A 77 -4.82 -1.42 -16.72
CA ALA A 77 -6.26 -1.71 -16.66
C ALA A 77 -6.97 -0.90 -15.55
N THR A 78 -6.28 -0.60 -14.46
CA THR A 78 -6.87 0.05 -13.27
C THR A 78 -7.12 1.55 -13.48
N THR A 79 -6.35 2.22 -14.35
CA THR A 79 -6.60 3.59 -14.82
C THR A 79 -8.03 3.80 -15.32
N ARG A 80 -8.63 2.76 -15.92
CA ARG A 80 -9.97 2.82 -16.54
C ARG A 80 -11.04 2.02 -15.78
N TYR A 81 -10.71 1.49 -14.60
CA TYR A 81 -11.61 0.66 -13.82
C TYR A 81 -12.76 1.45 -13.19
N ASN A 82 -13.97 0.91 -13.27
CA ASN A 82 -15.16 1.46 -12.63
C ASN A 82 -15.68 0.50 -11.56
N TYR A 83 -15.43 0.80 -10.28
CA TYR A 83 -15.79 -0.06 -9.15
C TYR A 83 -17.28 -0.35 -9.02
N LYS A 84 -18.15 0.55 -9.49
CA LYS A 84 -19.62 0.35 -9.47
C LYS A 84 -20.06 -0.68 -10.50
N LEU A 85 -19.25 -0.87 -11.53
CA LEU A 85 -19.52 -1.76 -12.64
C LEU A 85 -18.61 -2.98 -12.62
N ASP A 86 -17.56 -3.01 -11.79
CA ASP A 86 -16.55 -4.06 -11.77
C ASP A 86 -16.07 -4.44 -13.18
N ALA A 87 -15.73 -3.39 -13.92
CA ALA A 87 -15.36 -3.42 -15.32
C ALA A 87 -14.28 -2.37 -15.57
N TYR A 88 -13.49 -2.56 -16.62
CA TYR A 88 -12.38 -1.68 -16.99
C TYR A 88 -12.28 -1.57 -18.52
N ASN A 89 -11.41 -0.68 -19.00
CA ASN A 89 -11.00 -0.66 -20.39
C ASN A 89 -9.54 -1.09 -20.49
N ALA A 90 -9.20 -1.99 -21.41
CA ALA A 90 -7.85 -2.54 -21.54
C ALA A 90 -6.84 -1.59 -22.20
N GLY A 91 -7.28 -0.43 -22.69
CA GLY A 91 -6.39 0.50 -23.39
C GLY A 91 -5.69 -0.16 -24.57
N ALA A 92 -4.45 0.25 -24.84
CA ALA A 92 -3.64 -0.28 -25.92
C ALA A 92 -3.26 -1.76 -25.74
N ASP A 93 -3.30 -2.29 -24.51
CA ASP A 93 -2.94 -3.69 -24.22
C ASP A 93 -3.88 -4.67 -24.92
N TRP A 94 -5.17 -4.31 -25.03
CA TRP A 94 -6.15 -5.10 -25.76
C TRP A 94 -7.22 -4.24 -26.44
N TYR A 95 -6.87 -3.71 -27.63
CA TYR A 95 -7.79 -3.09 -28.60
C TYR A 95 -8.74 -2.00 -28.05
N PHE A 96 -8.39 -1.34 -26.94
CA PHE A 96 -9.16 -0.28 -26.28
C PHE A 96 -10.59 -0.73 -25.92
N GLU A 97 -10.74 -1.99 -25.54
CA GLU A 97 -12.04 -2.60 -25.28
C GLU A 97 -12.46 -2.50 -23.81
N ASN A 98 -13.76 -2.33 -23.59
CA ASN A 98 -14.33 -2.57 -22.27
C ASN A 98 -14.39 -4.07 -21.99
N LEU A 99 -13.86 -4.45 -20.83
CA LEU A 99 -13.84 -5.79 -20.27
C LEU A 99 -14.43 -5.75 -18.86
N TYR A 100 -14.88 -6.90 -18.36
CA TYR A 100 -15.49 -7.01 -17.04
C TYR A 100 -15.08 -8.29 -16.33
N TYR A 101 -15.08 -8.24 -15.01
CA TYR A 101 -14.90 -9.43 -14.18
C TYR A 101 -16.23 -10.16 -14.00
N GLY A 102 -16.20 -11.49 -14.00
CA GLY A 102 -17.37 -12.38 -13.98
C GLY A 102 -18.18 -12.40 -12.67
N ASN A 103 -18.15 -11.33 -11.89
CA ASN A 103 -18.83 -11.18 -10.60
C ASN A 103 -20.32 -10.83 -10.78
N ASP A 104 -21.12 -11.04 -9.74
CA ASP A 104 -22.58 -10.84 -9.79
C ASP A 104 -22.92 -9.35 -9.96
N PRO A 105 -23.43 -8.91 -11.13
CA PRO A 105 -23.73 -7.51 -11.37
C PRO A 105 -24.83 -6.95 -10.46
N ALA A 106 -25.68 -7.80 -9.86
CA ALA A 106 -26.73 -7.35 -8.94
C ALA A 106 -26.21 -7.01 -7.54
N ALA A 107 -25.02 -7.50 -7.17
CA ALA A 107 -24.38 -7.23 -5.89
C ALA A 107 -23.50 -5.96 -5.92
N LEU A 108 -23.03 -5.56 -7.10
CA LEU A 108 -22.03 -4.49 -7.24
C LEU A 108 -22.43 -3.16 -6.57
N PRO A 109 -21.47 -2.43 -5.97
CA PRO A 109 -20.03 -2.72 -5.96
C PRO A 109 -19.59 -3.88 -5.04
N ASP A 110 -20.48 -4.41 -4.19
CA ASP A 110 -20.16 -5.52 -3.27
C ASP A 110 -19.72 -6.77 -4.04
N GLY A 111 -18.61 -7.36 -3.60
CA GLY A 111 -18.00 -8.53 -4.22
C GLY A 111 -17.32 -8.27 -5.56
N SER A 112 -17.01 -7.00 -5.88
CA SER A 112 -16.17 -6.63 -7.03
C SER A 112 -14.77 -7.25 -6.96
N GLU A 113 -14.02 -7.22 -8.06
CA GLU A 113 -12.67 -7.78 -8.07
C GLU A 113 -11.71 -7.02 -7.16
N ALA A 114 -11.87 -5.69 -7.05
CA ALA A 114 -11.12 -4.88 -6.11
C ALA A 114 -11.45 -5.25 -4.65
N ASP A 115 -12.72 -5.49 -4.33
CA ASP A 115 -13.15 -5.94 -2.99
C ASP A 115 -12.54 -7.29 -2.63
N LYS A 116 -12.54 -8.24 -3.58
CA LYS A 116 -11.90 -9.55 -3.38
C LYS A 116 -10.40 -9.43 -3.13
N PHE A 117 -9.73 -8.51 -3.84
CA PHE A 117 -8.32 -8.24 -3.61
C PHE A 117 -8.07 -7.75 -2.18
N VAL A 118 -8.84 -6.74 -1.73
CA VAL A 118 -8.79 -6.22 -0.36
C VAL A 118 -9.09 -7.31 0.67
N GLU A 119 -10.08 -8.17 0.40
CA GLU A 119 -10.43 -9.27 1.30
C GLU A 119 -9.35 -10.35 1.40
N GLN A 120 -8.66 -10.67 0.30
CA GLN A 120 -7.49 -11.56 0.31
C GLN A 120 -6.37 -10.97 1.18
N ASP A 121 -6.08 -9.69 1.00
CA ASP A 121 -5.05 -8.99 1.77
C ASP A 121 -5.38 -9.00 3.27
N ARG A 122 -6.64 -8.73 3.62
CA ARG A 122 -7.09 -8.81 5.02
C ARG A 122 -7.00 -10.21 5.62
N ARG A 123 -7.23 -11.27 4.84
CA ARG A 123 -7.09 -12.66 5.32
C ARG A 123 -5.63 -13.05 5.56
N THR A 124 -4.70 -12.43 4.84
CA THR A 124 -3.26 -12.71 4.94
C THR A 124 -2.52 -11.72 5.85
N GLY A 125 -3.17 -10.65 6.29
CA GLY A 125 -2.54 -9.59 7.10
C GLY A 125 -1.66 -8.66 6.27
N THR A 126 -1.94 -8.56 4.97
CA THR A 126 -1.22 -7.75 3.97
C THR A 126 -1.89 -6.37 3.87
N ASP A 127 -1.11 -5.29 3.73
CA ASP A 127 -1.66 -3.98 3.38
C ASP A 127 -1.97 -3.90 1.87
N THR A 128 -3.07 -3.22 1.50
CA THR A 128 -3.44 -3.01 0.09
C THR A 128 -2.97 -1.65 -0.42
N VAL A 129 -2.29 -1.65 -1.57
CA VAL A 129 -2.14 -0.50 -2.47
C VAL A 129 -3.20 -0.61 -3.56
N LEU A 130 -4.13 0.35 -3.60
CA LEU A 130 -5.25 0.37 -4.52
C LEU A 130 -5.16 1.56 -5.48
N THR A 131 -5.08 1.29 -6.78
CA THR A 131 -5.08 2.36 -7.79
C THR A 131 -6.45 2.98 -7.97
N VAL A 132 -6.52 4.32 -8.01
CA VAL A 132 -7.77 5.04 -8.30
C VAL A 132 -7.66 5.87 -9.58
N PRO A 133 -8.69 5.90 -10.43
CA PRO A 133 -8.65 6.66 -11.68
C PRO A 133 -8.43 8.17 -11.48
N MET A 134 -7.52 8.72 -12.27
CA MET A 134 -7.18 10.15 -12.38
C MET A 134 -7.20 10.63 -13.84
N VAL A 135 -7.20 9.73 -14.84
CA VAL A 135 -7.27 10.06 -16.28
C VAL A 135 -8.57 10.77 -16.72
N GLY A 136 -9.55 10.89 -15.82
CA GLY A 136 -10.82 11.58 -16.05
C GLY A 136 -11.94 10.72 -16.64
N TRP A 137 -11.65 9.47 -17.01
CA TRP A 137 -12.58 8.56 -17.67
C TRP A 137 -12.47 7.14 -17.14
N THR A 138 -13.60 6.52 -16.81
CA THR A 138 -13.69 5.07 -16.56
C THR A 138 -14.67 4.43 -17.53
N THR A 139 -14.70 3.10 -17.63
CA THR A 139 -15.70 2.44 -18.46
C THR A 139 -17.14 2.88 -18.11
N ALA A 140 -17.98 3.09 -19.13
CA ALA A 140 -19.38 3.50 -18.98
C ALA A 140 -20.33 2.33 -18.66
N ALA A 141 -19.94 1.11 -18.98
CA ALA A 141 -20.79 -0.06 -18.89
C ALA A 141 -19.98 -1.36 -18.80
N ARG A 142 -20.63 -2.42 -18.31
CA ARG A 142 -20.06 -3.79 -18.25
C ARG A 142 -20.05 -4.47 -19.61
N ASP A 143 -20.81 -3.95 -20.57
CA ASP A 143 -20.91 -4.56 -21.88
C ASP A 143 -19.71 -4.21 -22.76
N SER A 144 -19.61 -5.05 -23.78
CA SER A 144 -18.68 -4.99 -24.88
C SER A 144 -18.76 -3.65 -25.66
N ALA A 145 -17.83 -2.73 -25.40
CA ALA A 145 -17.62 -1.51 -26.21
C ALA A 145 -16.17 -1.42 -26.74
N CYS A 146 -15.95 -0.63 -27.81
CA CYS A 146 -14.65 -0.49 -28.48
C CYS A 146 -14.27 0.99 -28.61
N GLY A 147 -13.09 1.40 -28.13
CA GLY A 147 -12.60 2.79 -28.25
C GLY A 147 -12.38 3.24 -29.69
N PHE A 148 -12.06 2.28 -30.58
CA PHE A 148 -11.89 2.47 -32.02
C PHE A 148 -12.69 1.45 -32.84
N SER A 149 -14.03 1.45 -32.72
CA SER A 149 -14.93 0.65 -33.57
C SER A 149 -14.60 0.79 -35.07
N ILE A 150 -14.40 -0.32 -35.77
CA ILE A 150 -14.11 -0.38 -37.20
C ILE A 150 -15.33 0.06 -38.01
N ALA A 151 -16.53 -0.33 -37.59
CA ALA A 151 -17.78 0.11 -38.21
C ALA A 151 -17.93 1.63 -38.15
N LYS A 152 -17.45 2.28 -37.08
CA LYS A 152 -17.53 3.73 -36.89
C LYS A 152 -16.37 4.50 -37.54
N TYR A 153 -15.15 4.01 -37.40
CA TYR A 153 -13.91 4.73 -37.75
C TYR A 153 -13.20 4.22 -39.00
N GLY A 154 -13.74 3.18 -39.63
CA GLY A 154 -13.22 2.59 -40.87
C GLY A 154 -12.16 1.50 -40.65
N PRO A 155 -11.61 0.95 -41.76
CA PRO A 155 -10.65 -0.15 -41.72
C PRO A 155 -9.37 0.18 -40.96
N GLN A 156 -8.91 -0.79 -40.17
CA GLN A 156 -7.74 -0.68 -39.31
C GLN A 156 -6.77 -1.86 -39.53
N GLN A 157 -5.52 -1.72 -39.09
CA GLN A 157 -4.47 -2.72 -39.30
C GLN A 157 -4.63 -3.97 -38.43
N GLY A 158 -5.34 -3.84 -37.30
CA GLY A 158 -5.60 -4.94 -36.38
C GLY A 158 -6.93 -4.76 -35.66
N SER A 159 -7.46 -5.88 -35.18
CA SER A 159 -8.67 -5.98 -34.37
C SER A 159 -8.60 -7.22 -33.48
N ASP A 160 -9.42 -7.29 -32.43
CA ASP A 160 -9.73 -8.56 -31.77
C ASP A 160 -10.60 -9.41 -32.71
N ALA A 161 -9.98 -9.98 -33.75
CA ALA A 161 -10.68 -10.72 -34.79
C ALA A 161 -11.41 -11.96 -34.26
N GLN A 162 -10.99 -12.48 -33.11
CA GLN A 162 -11.50 -13.73 -32.56
C GLN A 162 -12.78 -13.51 -31.75
N TRP A 163 -12.81 -12.52 -30.87
CA TRP A 163 -13.92 -12.33 -29.94
C TRP A 163 -14.75 -11.11 -30.27
N ARG A 164 -14.11 -10.05 -30.78
CA ARG A 164 -14.70 -8.71 -30.88
C ARG A 164 -14.22 -8.02 -32.17
N PRO A 165 -14.59 -8.54 -33.35
CA PRO A 165 -13.98 -8.13 -34.62
C PRO A 165 -14.25 -6.67 -35.03
N ASP A 166 -15.19 -5.99 -34.37
CA ASP A 166 -15.39 -4.54 -34.56
C ASP A 166 -14.39 -3.69 -33.78
N CYS A 167 -13.75 -4.22 -32.74
CA CYS A 167 -12.82 -3.48 -31.93
C CYS A 167 -11.44 -3.43 -32.60
N GLY A 168 -11.12 -2.28 -33.19
CA GLY A 168 -9.86 -2.05 -33.89
C GLY A 168 -8.77 -1.48 -32.98
N ASN A 169 -7.51 -1.59 -33.42
CA ASN A 169 -6.33 -1.12 -32.68
C ASN A 169 -6.08 0.41 -32.75
N GLY A 170 -6.99 1.18 -33.34
CA GLY A 170 -6.88 2.62 -33.54
C GLY A 170 -5.79 3.03 -34.53
N VAL A 171 -5.37 2.15 -35.45
CA VAL A 171 -4.39 2.43 -36.51
C VAL A 171 -5.01 2.09 -37.87
N LYS A 172 -5.14 3.10 -38.75
CA LYS A 172 -5.72 2.96 -40.10
C LYS A 172 -4.81 2.13 -40.99
N SER A 173 -5.36 1.59 -42.08
CA SER A 173 -4.61 0.77 -43.04
C SER A 173 -3.34 1.44 -43.62
N ASP A 174 -3.30 2.78 -43.68
CA ASP A 174 -2.13 3.55 -44.14
C ASP A 174 -1.07 3.78 -43.05
N GLY A 175 -1.25 3.23 -41.85
CA GLY A 175 -0.35 3.39 -40.69
C GLY A 175 -0.61 4.63 -39.85
N THR A 176 -1.48 5.55 -40.29
CA THR A 176 -1.84 6.71 -39.48
C THR A 176 -2.79 6.34 -38.34
N LYS A 177 -2.72 7.07 -37.24
CA LYS A 177 -3.60 6.86 -36.09
C LYS A 177 -5.04 7.30 -36.42
N VAL A 178 -6.04 6.56 -35.90
CA VAL A 178 -7.42 7.08 -35.80
C VAL A 178 -7.40 8.24 -34.80
N THR A 179 -8.01 9.36 -35.15
CA THR A 179 -8.10 10.58 -34.33
C THR A 179 -9.52 11.12 -34.34
N GLY A 180 -9.89 11.91 -33.33
CA GLY A 180 -11.24 12.46 -33.20
C GLY A 180 -12.29 11.40 -32.83
N ASN A 181 -11.86 10.26 -32.29
CA ASN A 181 -12.78 9.30 -31.68
C ASN A 181 -13.43 9.92 -30.44
N THR A 182 -14.58 9.37 -30.03
CA THR A 182 -15.36 9.93 -28.92
C THR A 182 -15.09 9.12 -27.67
N PRO A 183 -14.54 9.70 -26.58
CA PRO A 183 -14.32 8.97 -25.32
C PRO A 183 -15.59 8.28 -24.80
N ALA A 184 -16.74 8.90 -25.02
CA ALA A 184 -18.05 8.37 -24.63
C ALA A 184 -18.48 7.07 -25.34
N ASP A 185 -17.73 6.60 -26.36
CA ASP A 185 -17.98 5.30 -26.99
C ASP A 185 -17.74 4.15 -26.03
N THR A 186 -16.78 4.30 -25.12
CA THR A 186 -16.43 3.30 -24.10
C THR A 186 -16.64 3.81 -22.67
N SER A 187 -16.74 5.12 -22.48
CA SER A 187 -16.35 5.74 -21.21
C SER A 187 -17.35 6.74 -20.67
N VAL A 188 -17.37 6.87 -19.35
CA VAL A 188 -18.07 7.93 -18.62
C VAL A 188 -17.06 8.73 -17.82
N ALA A 189 -17.35 10.03 -17.62
CA ALA A 189 -16.48 10.89 -16.83
C ALA A 189 -16.36 10.37 -15.40
N ALA A 190 -15.13 10.31 -14.90
CA ALA A 190 -14.77 9.91 -13.56
C ALA A 190 -13.74 10.89 -13.02
N GLY A 191 -14.18 11.77 -12.11
CA GLY A 191 -13.33 12.76 -11.47
C GLY A 191 -13.20 12.52 -9.96
N PRO A 192 -12.68 13.51 -9.21
CA PRO A 192 -12.42 13.39 -7.78
C PRO A 192 -13.61 12.91 -6.94
N ASP A 193 -14.85 13.29 -7.29
CA ASP A 193 -16.06 12.83 -6.59
C ASP A 193 -16.33 11.33 -6.79
N PHE A 194 -15.95 10.77 -7.94
CA PHE A 194 -16.02 9.32 -8.19
C PHE A 194 -15.05 8.59 -7.26
N THR A 195 -13.80 9.05 -7.23
CA THR A 195 -12.74 8.48 -6.37
C THR A 195 -13.10 8.60 -4.89
N LYS A 196 -13.56 9.77 -4.43
CA LYS A 196 -14.04 9.98 -3.06
C LYS A 196 -15.17 9.02 -2.69
N GLY A 197 -16.13 8.84 -3.60
CA GLY A 197 -17.23 7.89 -3.40
C GLY A 197 -16.75 6.44 -3.31
N TRP A 198 -15.66 6.08 -3.98
CA TRP A 198 -15.06 4.76 -3.86
C TRP A 198 -14.33 4.57 -2.53
N VAL A 199 -13.52 5.53 -2.11
CA VAL A 199 -12.84 5.49 -0.79
C VAL A 199 -13.88 5.40 0.33
N GLN A 200 -14.94 6.21 0.28
CA GLN A 200 -16.03 6.14 1.27
C GLN A 200 -16.75 4.80 1.29
N TYR A 201 -16.91 4.16 0.13
CA TYR A 201 -17.46 2.82 0.05
C TYR A 201 -16.53 1.82 0.75
N LEU A 202 -15.24 1.81 0.41
CA LEU A 202 -14.23 0.94 1.02
C LEU A 202 -14.15 1.15 2.54
N ASP A 203 -14.15 2.40 3.01
CA ASP A 203 -14.16 2.74 4.42
C ASP A 203 -15.40 2.18 5.15
N SER A 204 -16.56 2.25 4.49
CA SER A 204 -17.80 1.73 5.06
C SER A 204 -17.82 0.21 5.15
N THR A 205 -17.14 -0.47 4.24
CA THR A 205 -17.08 -1.94 4.15
C THR A 205 -15.98 -2.52 5.04
N TYR A 206 -14.79 -1.91 5.03
CA TYR A 206 -13.56 -2.47 5.62
C TYR A 206 -13.00 -1.64 6.80
N GLY A 207 -13.57 -0.47 7.07
CA GLY A 207 -13.03 0.53 8.00
C GLY A 207 -12.07 1.49 7.30
N THR A 208 -11.76 2.62 7.94
CA THR A 208 -10.73 3.57 7.49
C THR A 208 -9.34 2.94 7.54
N ALA A 209 -8.33 3.52 6.88
CA ALA A 209 -6.93 3.13 6.96
C ALA A 209 -6.42 2.94 8.41
N ASN A 210 -6.73 3.87 9.32
CA ASN A 210 -6.36 3.75 10.74
C ASN A 210 -7.09 2.63 11.52
N SER A 211 -8.07 1.98 10.90
CA SER A 211 -8.87 0.90 11.47
C SER A 211 -8.63 -0.44 10.73
N GLY A 212 -7.54 -0.53 9.96
CA GLY A 212 -7.19 -1.73 9.18
C GLY A 212 -7.89 -1.81 7.81
N GLY A 213 -8.45 -0.72 7.32
CA GLY A 213 -8.96 -0.58 5.95
C GLY A 213 -7.87 -0.47 4.90
N VAL A 214 -8.26 -0.15 3.66
CA VAL A 214 -7.31 0.13 2.58
C VAL A 214 -6.47 1.35 2.96
N ARG A 215 -5.16 1.16 2.95
CA ARG A 215 -4.22 2.14 3.50
C ARG A 215 -3.57 3.01 2.43
N PHE A 216 -3.26 2.44 1.28
CA PHE A 216 -2.45 3.06 0.24
C PHE A 216 -3.27 3.24 -1.04
N TYR A 217 -3.22 4.43 -1.63
CA TYR A 217 -3.91 4.74 -2.87
C TYR A 217 -2.96 5.34 -3.90
N ASP A 218 -2.77 4.61 -5.01
CA ASP A 218 -2.04 5.11 -6.17
C ASP A 218 -2.91 6.09 -6.94
N LEU A 219 -2.34 7.25 -7.26
CA LEU A 219 -3.00 8.28 -8.05
C LEU A 219 -2.88 7.93 -9.54
N ASP A 220 -3.67 6.92 -9.93
CA ASP A 220 -3.68 6.28 -11.26
C ASP A 220 -2.39 5.50 -11.55
N ASN A 221 -2.02 5.34 -12.81
CA ASN A 221 -0.90 4.54 -13.27
C ASN A 221 -0.31 5.15 -14.55
N GLU A 222 1.00 5.42 -14.54
CA GLU A 222 1.79 5.89 -15.68
C GLU A 222 1.13 7.06 -16.45
N PRO A 223 0.81 8.17 -15.76
CA PRO A 223 0.06 9.27 -16.37
C PRO A 223 0.81 9.96 -17.51
N ASP A 224 2.12 9.84 -17.56
CA ASP A 224 2.96 10.31 -18.65
C ASP A 224 2.92 9.40 -19.90
N LEU A 225 2.31 8.22 -19.81
CA LEU A 225 2.00 7.31 -20.93
C LEU A 225 0.51 7.25 -21.31
N TRP A 226 -0.39 7.97 -20.64
CA TRP A 226 -1.83 7.96 -20.98
C TRP A 226 -2.11 8.24 -22.47
N TRP A 227 -1.32 9.11 -23.10
CA TRP A 227 -1.38 9.43 -24.54
C TRP A 227 -1.10 8.26 -25.48
N SER A 228 -0.43 7.23 -24.98
CA SER A 228 -0.16 5.98 -25.68
C SER A 228 -1.13 4.90 -25.23
N THR A 229 -1.11 4.56 -23.93
CA THR A 229 -1.84 3.44 -23.34
C THR A 229 -3.35 3.66 -23.34
N HIS A 230 -3.82 4.89 -23.09
CA HIS A 230 -5.23 5.26 -23.02
C HIS A 230 -5.59 6.33 -24.06
N ARG A 231 -4.94 6.25 -25.23
CA ARG A 231 -5.10 7.17 -26.36
C ARG A 231 -6.55 7.36 -26.82
N ASP A 232 -7.43 6.39 -26.59
CA ASP A 232 -8.84 6.47 -26.91
C ASP A 232 -9.57 7.56 -26.11
N VAL A 233 -9.12 7.87 -24.89
CA VAL A 233 -9.74 8.89 -24.04
C VAL A 233 -8.84 10.08 -23.72
N HIS A 234 -7.53 9.87 -23.75
CA HIS A 234 -6.54 10.88 -23.42
C HIS A 234 -5.42 10.87 -24.47
N PRO A 235 -5.64 11.38 -25.70
CA PRO A 235 -4.65 11.33 -26.79
C PRO A 235 -3.56 12.40 -26.72
N ALA A 236 -3.72 13.42 -25.86
CA ALA A 236 -2.71 14.44 -25.63
C ALA A 236 -1.75 13.96 -24.55
N GLY A 237 -0.46 14.33 -24.61
CA GLY A 237 0.42 14.00 -23.50
C GLY A 237 0.06 14.84 -22.28
N THR A 238 0.03 14.23 -21.10
CA THR A 238 -0.30 14.89 -19.84
C THR A 238 0.77 15.91 -19.47
N GLY A 239 0.38 17.16 -19.27
CA GLY A 239 1.31 18.26 -18.97
C GLY A 239 1.62 18.45 -17.48
N TYR A 240 2.56 19.34 -17.16
CA TYR A 240 2.92 19.70 -15.78
C TYR A 240 1.70 20.20 -15.00
N ASP A 241 1.02 21.22 -15.52
CA ASP A 241 -0.15 21.84 -14.87
C ASP A 241 -1.32 20.84 -14.73
N GLU A 242 -1.58 20.02 -15.75
CA GLU A 242 -2.62 18.99 -15.70
C GLU A 242 -2.32 17.97 -14.59
N MET A 243 -1.08 17.49 -14.50
CA MET A 243 -0.66 16.58 -13.43
C MET A 243 -0.84 17.22 -12.06
N ARG A 244 -0.40 18.47 -11.87
CA ARG A 244 -0.62 19.19 -10.60
C ARG A 244 -2.11 19.24 -10.23
N ASP A 245 -2.94 19.71 -11.16
CA ASP A 245 -4.34 20.01 -10.88
C ASP A 245 -5.15 18.74 -10.60
N THR A 246 -4.88 17.67 -11.36
CA THR A 246 -5.52 16.36 -11.16
C THR A 246 -5.06 15.69 -9.88
N THR A 247 -3.76 15.72 -9.55
CA THR A 247 -3.24 15.25 -8.26
C THR A 247 -3.86 16.02 -7.10
N TYR A 248 -3.87 17.36 -7.13
CA TYR A 248 -4.49 18.19 -6.10
C TYR A 248 -5.94 17.80 -5.86
N ALA A 249 -6.71 17.65 -6.93
CA ALA A 249 -8.13 17.38 -6.82
C ALA A 249 -8.39 15.95 -6.30
N THR A 250 -7.76 14.94 -6.90
CA THR A 250 -7.98 13.52 -6.57
C THR A 250 -7.43 13.17 -5.19
N ALA A 251 -6.19 13.55 -4.87
CA ALA A 251 -5.60 13.26 -3.58
C ALA A 251 -6.31 13.96 -2.42
N ALA A 252 -6.73 15.23 -2.60
CA ALA A 252 -7.54 15.90 -1.60
C ALA A 252 -8.90 15.22 -1.39
N ALA A 253 -9.51 14.69 -2.45
CA ALA A 253 -10.78 13.98 -2.38
C ALA A 253 -10.65 12.62 -1.66
N ILE A 254 -9.55 11.89 -1.87
CA ILE A 254 -9.20 10.69 -1.07
C ILE A 254 -9.06 11.06 0.40
N LYS A 255 -8.23 12.07 0.71
CA LYS A 255 -8.00 12.49 2.09
C LYS A 255 -9.29 12.98 2.75
N ASP A 256 -10.21 13.59 2.01
CA ASP A 256 -11.51 14.03 2.51
C ASP A 256 -12.44 12.86 2.87
N ALA A 257 -12.31 11.73 2.20
CA ALA A 257 -12.99 10.50 2.57
C ALA A 257 -12.30 9.90 3.81
N ASP A 258 -10.98 9.68 3.71
CA ASP A 258 -10.15 9.15 4.79
C ASP A 258 -8.88 9.99 4.99
N PRO A 259 -8.81 10.80 6.06
CA PRO A 259 -7.62 11.59 6.38
C PRO A 259 -6.36 10.75 6.67
N ALA A 260 -6.52 9.47 6.99
CA ALA A 260 -5.44 8.56 7.33
C ALA A 260 -4.91 7.77 6.13
N ALA A 261 -5.68 7.67 5.04
CA ALA A 261 -5.24 7.05 3.80
C ALA A 261 -3.97 7.72 3.28
N GLN A 262 -3.02 6.95 2.76
CA GLN A 262 -1.75 7.43 2.22
C GLN A 262 -1.80 7.43 0.69
N THR A 263 -1.45 8.54 0.06
CA THR A 263 -1.48 8.70 -1.40
C THR A 263 -0.08 8.58 -2.00
N LEU A 264 0.01 7.90 -3.14
CA LEU A 264 1.24 7.64 -3.89
C LEU A 264 1.12 8.26 -5.28
N GLY A 265 2.16 8.96 -5.72
CA GLY A 265 2.17 9.60 -7.03
C GLY A 265 3.53 10.19 -7.40
N PRO A 266 3.77 10.50 -8.68
CA PRO A 266 2.82 10.47 -9.79
C PRO A 266 2.60 9.07 -10.40
N VAL A 267 3.30 8.03 -9.93
CA VAL A 267 3.25 6.67 -10.48
C VAL A 267 3.77 6.66 -11.93
N GLY A 268 4.90 7.34 -12.17
CA GLY A 268 5.49 7.47 -13.51
C GLY A 268 6.10 6.15 -13.99
N TRP A 269 6.18 5.94 -15.31
CA TRP A 269 6.62 4.65 -15.88
C TRP A 269 8.12 4.36 -15.78
N GLY A 270 8.96 5.37 -15.49
CA GLY A 270 10.40 5.15 -15.43
C GLY A 270 11.28 6.39 -15.36
N PHE A 271 12.53 6.23 -15.77
CA PHE A 271 13.55 7.28 -15.64
C PHE A 271 13.17 8.62 -16.29
N ASN A 272 12.48 8.59 -17.44
CA ASN A 272 12.04 9.81 -18.12
C ASN A 272 10.98 10.57 -17.34
N SER A 273 10.15 9.89 -16.55
CA SER A 273 9.11 10.48 -15.71
C SER A 273 9.71 11.45 -14.68
N LEU A 274 10.97 11.25 -14.28
CA LEU A 274 11.68 12.19 -13.40
C LEU A 274 11.97 13.55 -14.07
N VAL A 275 12.10 13.58 -15.40
CA VAL A 275 12.66 14.71 -16.14
C VAL A 275 11.61 15.42 -16.99
N TYR A 276 10.69 14.68 -17.62
CA TYR A 276 9.78 15.18 -18.66
C TYR A 276 8.34 14.80 -18.37
N SER A 277 7.40 15.70 -18.65
CA SER A 277 5.97 15.38 -18.63
C SER A 277 5.58 14.47 -19.79
N GLY A 278 4.39 13.85 -19.71
CA GLY A 278 3.82 13.09 -20.82
C GLY A 278 3.67 13.94 -22.09
N LEU A 279 3.38 15.24 -21.97
CA LEU A 279 3.31 16.18 -23.09
C LEU A 279 4.64 16.32 -23.82
N ASP A 280 5.72 16.54 -23.07
CA ASP A 280 7.07 16.60 -23.60
C ASP A 280 7.48 15.27 -24.23
N GLN A 281 7.24 14.16 -23.54
CA GLN A 281 7.56 12.83 -24.03
C GLN A 281 6.84 12.53 -25.35
N LYS A 282 5.53 12.78 -25.44
CA LYS A 282 4.76 12.61 -26.68
C LYS A 282 5.33 13.48 -27.80
N THR A 283 5.46 14.79 -27.53
CA THR A 283 5.80 15.76 -28.57
C THR A 283 7.21 15.54 -29.10
N CYS A 284 8.18 15.30 -28.22
CA CYS A 284 9.56 15.08 -28.64
C CYS A 284 9.79 13.70 -29.26
N ASN A 285 8.99 12.68 -28.94
CA ASN A 285 8.98 11.42 -29.68
C ASN A 285 8.43 11.59 -31.11
N GLU A 286 7.44 12.45 -31.33
CA GLU A 286 6.86 12.71 -32.66
C GLU A 286 7.73 13.63 -33.53
N VAL A 287 8.32 14.68 -32.92
CA VAL A 287 9.16 15.65 -33.62
C VAL A 287 10.58 15.14 -33.83
N GLY A 288 11.14 14.44 -32.84
CA GLY A 288 12.53 13.99 -32.84
C GLY A 288 13.55 15.14 -32.79
N GLY A 289 14.82 14.79 -33.00
CA GLY A 289 15.92 15.75 -33.12
C GLY A 289 16.08 16.65 -31.90
N ASP A 290 16.22 17.95 -32.15
CA ASP A 290 16.55 18.94 -31.12
C ASP A 290 15.41 19.21 -30.12
N CYS A 291 14.22 18.60 -30.26
CA CYS A 291 13.12 18.77 -29.31
C CYS A 291 13.55 18.42 -27.88
N TRP A 292 14.31 17.34 -27.70
CA TRP A 292 14.81 16.90 -26.39
C TRP A 292 15.80 17.88 -25.75
N SER A 293 16.37 18.81 -26.51
CA SER A 293 17.24 19.86 -25.96
C SER A 293 16.48 21.00 -25.28
N ASN A 294 15.21 21.21 -25.67
CA ASN A 294 14.34 22.22 -25.07
C ASN A 294 12.86 21.81 -25.24
N PRO A 295 12.38 20.80 -24.50
CA PRO A 295 11.01 20.33 -24.61
C PRO A 295 9.99 21.43 -24.27
N PRO A 296 8.86 21.50 -24.97
CA PRO A 296 7.98 22.66 -24.93
C PRO A 296 7.32 22.91 -23.56
N ASP A 297 6.88 21.88 -22.86
CA ASP A 297 6.22 22.00 -21.56
C ASP A 297 7.24 22.33 -20.48
N ARG A 298 8.38 21.64 -20.44
CA ARG A 298 9.54 22.02 -19.61
C ARG A 298 9.98 23.47 -19.86
N ALA A 299 10.04 23.91 -21.11
CA ALA A 299 10.39 25.30 -21.45
C ALA A 299 9.34 26.29 -20.94
N ALA A 300 8.05 25.95 -21.00
CA ALA A 300 6.97 26.75 -20.43
C ALA A 300 7.06 26.87 -18.90
N HIS A 301 7.72 25.91 -18.24
CA HIS A 301 7.97 25.88 -16.80
C HIS A 301 9.39 26.36 -16.42
N GLY A 302 9.98 27.22 -17.25
CA GLY A 302 11.28 27.85 -16.95
C GLY A 302 12.47 26.88 -16.98
N GLY A 303 12.32 25.73 -17.63
CA GLY A 303 13.36 24.71 -17.74
C GLY A 303 13.44 23.74 -16.56
N ALA A 304 12.50 23.82 -15.60
CA ALA A 304 12.45 22.91 -14.46
C ALA A 304 12.22 21.46 -14.90
N GLU A 305 12.91 20.50 -14.29
CA GLU A 305 12.61 19.08 -14.47
C GLU A 305 11.30 18.72 -13.77
N PHE A 306 10.61 17.70 -14.29
CA PHE A 306 9.26 17.36 -13.84
C PHE A 306 9.19 16.97 -12.37
N ALA A 307 10.01 16.02 -11.89
CA ALA A 307 9.91 15.54 -10.51
C ALA A 307 10.19 16.64 -9.45
N PRO A 308 11.27 17.45 -9.55
CA PRO A 308 11.44 18.59 -8.66
C PRO A 308 10.26 19.54 -8.66
N TRP A 309 9.74 19.88 -9.86
CA TRP A 309 8.61 20.80 -9.98
C TRP A 309 7.35 20.20 -9.34
N TYR A 310 7.02 18.95 -9.62
CA TYR A 310 5.85 18.23 -9.09
C TYR A 310 5.88 18.18 -7.55
N LEU A 311 7.02 17.79 -6.97
CA LEU A 311 7.21 17.77 -5.51
C LEU A 311 7.05 19.16 -4.88
N GLN A 312 7.62 20.20 -5.51
CA GLN A 312 7.43 21.59 -5.06
C GLN A 312 5.97 22.02 -5.12
N GLN A 313 5.21 21.58 -6.13
CA GLN A 313 3.77 21.85 -6.17
C GLN A 313 3.04 21.14 -5.03
N MET A 314 3.35 19.87 -4.74
CA MET A 314 2.72 19.17 -3.62
C MET A 314 3.06 19.80 -2.27
N GLN A 315 4.29 20.29 -2.11
CA GLN A 315 4.70 21.07 -0.94
C GLN A 315 3.95 22.41 -0.85
N ALA A 316 3.79 23.13 -1.96
CA ALA A 316 3.04 24.38 -2.00
C ALA A 316 1.57 24.18 -1.60
N TYR A 317 0.96 23.06 -2.01
CA TYR A 317 -0.37 22.68 -1.57
C TYR A 317 -0.41 22.48 -0.04
N GLU A 318 0.51 21.70 0.52
CA GLU A 318 0.54 21.48 1.98
C GLU A 318 0.71 22.81 2.74
N GLN A 319 1.57 23.70 2.27
CA GLN A 319 1.76 25.02 2.88
C GLN A 319 0.49 25.89 2.81
N ALA A 320 -0.23 25.85 1.68
CA ALA A 320 -1.44 26.64 1.49
C ALA A 320 -2.65 26.09 2.26
N HIS A 321 -2.73 24.77 2.44
CA HIS A 321 -3.91 24.09 2.98
C HIS A 321 -3.70 23.47 4.37
N GLY A 322 -2.47 23.42 4.87
CA GLY A 322 -2.12 22.76 6.13
C GLY A 322 -2.33 21.25 6.09
N ARG A 323 -2.26 20.64 4.90
CA ARG A 323 -2.59 19.23 4.67
C ARG A 323 -1.69 18.61 3.61
N ARG A 324 -1.02 17.52 3.96
CA ARG A 324 -0.30 16.65 3.04
C ARG A 324 -1.24 15.86 2.14
N ILE A 325 -0.99 15.92 0.84
CA ILE A 325 -1.73 15.18 -0.21
C ILE A 325 -0.84 14.24 -1.04
N LEU A 326 0.46 14.19 -0.74
CA LEU A 326 1.38 13.20 -1.28
C LEU A 326 2.19 12.63 -0.12
N ASP A 327 1.98 11.35 0.17
CA ASP A 327 2.68 10.64 1.23
C ASP A 327 3.89 9.89 0.70
N TYR A 328 3.81 9.36 -0.53
CA TYR A 328 4.91 8.70 -1.23
C TYR A 328 5.13 9.33 -2.60
N PHE A 329 6.38 9.64 -2.91
CA PHE A 329 6.83 9.88 -4.27
C PHE A 329 7.10 8.54 -4.93
N ASP A 330 6.31 8.22 -5.95
CA ASP A 330 6.20 6.88 -6.52
C ASP A 330 6.52 6.86 -8.01
N GLU A 331 7.37 5.92 -8.41
CA GLU A 331 7.89 5.74 -9.77
C GLU A 331 8.11 4.25 -10.06
N HIS A 332 7.82 3.82 -11.27
CA HIS A 332 8.18 2.49 -11.74
C HIS A 332 9.64 2.43 -12.19
N ILE A 333 10.23 1.24 -12.25
CA ILE A 333 11.52 1.03 -12.91
C ILE A 333 11.65 -0.37 -13.52
N TYR A 334 11.89 -0.39 -14.83
CA TYR A 334 12.23 -1.59 -15.57
C TYR A 334 13.59 -1.43 -16.26
N PRO A 335 14.45 -2.46 -16.28
CA PRO A 335 15.74 -2.41 -16.95
C PRO A 335 15.55 -2.15 -18.45
N GLN A 336 16.15 -1.06 -18.94
CA GLN A 336 16.05 -0.63 -20.33
C GLN A 336 17.04 -1.34 -21.25
N GLN A 337 17.88 -2.22 -20.70
CA GLN A 337 18.87 -2.98 -21.44
C GLN A 337 18.19 -4.10 -22.25
N THR A 338 18.59 -4.24 -23.51
CA THR A 338 18.01 -5.22 -24.44
C THR A 338 17.99 -6.63 -23.85
N GLY A 339 16.81 -7.23 -23.76
CA GLY A 339 16.61 -8.61 -23.32
C GLY A 339 16.52 -8.83 -21.81
N VAL A 340 16.87 -7.85 -20.97
CA VAL A 340 16.94 -8.05 -19.51
C VAL A 340 15.56 -8.27 -18.89
N PHE A 341 14.59 -7.38 -19.12
CA PHE A 341 13.22 -7.54 -18.61
C PHE A 341 12.53 -8.84 -19.09
N GLY A 342 12.94 -9.40 -20.23
CA GLY A 342 12.39 -10.64 -20.77
C GLY A 342 12.99 -11.91 -20.14
N GLY A 343 12.52 -13.07 -20.61
CA GLY A 343 13.03 -14.39 -20.22
C GLY A 343 14.31 -14.83 -20.94
N ALA A 344 15.08 -13.91 -21.54
CA ALA A 344 16.30 -14.27 -22.25
C ALA A 344 17.38 -14.76 -21.26
N ASP A 345 17.90 -15.95 -21.54
CA ASP A 345 18.79 -16.72 -20.68
C ASP A 345 20.17 -16.97 -21.30
N ASP A 346 20.54 -16.24 -22.36
CA ASP A 346 21.90 -16.32 -22.88
C ASP A 346 22.90 -15.71 -21.90
N ALA A 347 24.15 -16.18 -21.94
CA ALA A 347 25.17 -15.79 -20.97
C ALA A 347 25.46 -14.27 -20.92
N ALA A 348 25.29 -13.55 -22.03
CA ALA A 348 25.51 -12.11 -22.07
C ALA A 348 24.36 -11.36 -21.37
N THR A 349 23.12 -11.78 -21.62
CA THR A 349 21.94 -11.23 -20.95
C THR A 349 21.93 -11.56 -19.46
N GLN A 350 22.26 -12.79 -19.06
CA GLN A 350 22.40 -13.16 -17.63
C GLN A 350 23.40 -12.24 -16.90
N ALA A 351 24.61 -12.13 -17.44
CA ALA A 351 25.62 -11.25 -16.87
C ALA A 351 25.16 -9.78 -16.83
N LEU A 352 24.34 -9.34 -17.79
CA LEU A 352 23.81 -7.98 -17.85
C LEU A 352 22.71 -7.74 -16.83
N ARG A 353 21.81 -8.71 -16.66
CA ARG A 353 20.77 -8.70 -15.63
C ARG A 353 21.38 -8.53 -14.25
N LEU A 354 22.39 -9.33 -13.90
CA LEU A 354 23.02 -9.32 -12.58
C LEU A 354 23.82 -8.05 -12.26
N ARG A 355 24.39 -7.38 -13.27
CA ARG A 355 25.14 -6.12 -13.06
C ARG A 355 24.28 -4.87 -13.19
N SER A 356 23.19 -4.93 -13.96
CA SER A 356 22.29 -3.78 -14.18
C SER A 356 21.48 -3.38 -12.94
N THR A 357 21.35 -4.24 -11.92
CA THR A 357 20.76 -3.88 -10.62
C THR A 357 21.49 -2.71 -9.95
N ARG A 358 22.76 -2.46 -10.33
CA ARG A 358 23.53 -1.28 -9.91
C ARG A 358 22.88 0.04 -10.27
N GLN A 359 22.02 0.09 -11.29
CA GLN A 359 21.28 1.31 -11.65
C GLN A 359 20.41 1.84 -10.50
N LEU A 360 20.04 0.98 -9.54
CA LEU A 360 19.26 1.35 -8.36
C LEU A 360 20.05 2.18 -7.33
N TRP A 361 21.39 2.13 -7.32
CA TRP A 361 22.18 2.70 -6.21
C TRP A 361 23.56 3.24 -6.59
N ASP A 362 24.22 2.70 -7.60
CA ASP A 362 25.64 2.96 -7.85
C ASP A 362 25.82 4.23 -8.71
N PRO A 363 26.41 5.31 -8.16
CA PRO A 363 26.66 6.54 -8.91
C PRO A 363 27.71 6.40 -10.01
N THR A 364 28.45 5.29 -10.05
CA THR A 364 29.52 5.02 -11.02
C THR A 364 29.07 4.09 -12.15
N TYR A 365 27.94 3.41 -12.00
CA TYR A 365 27.39 2.55 -13.05
C TYR A 365 26.69 3.39 -14.11
N VAL A 366 27.24 3.43 -15.32
CA VAL A 366 26.57 4.01 -16.48
C VAL A 366 25.62 2.97 -17.04
N ASP A 367 24.34 3.29 -17.09
CA ASP A 367 23.32 2.37 -17.61
C ASP A 367 23.64 1.93 -19.04
N GLU A 368 23.73 0.62 -19.28
CA GLU A 368 24.06 0.01 -20.58
C GLU A 368 22.86 -0.03 -21.55
N SER A 369 22.05 1.03 -21.57
CA SER A 369 20.89 1.21 -22.46
C SER A 369 20.92 2.57 -23.16
N TRP A 370 19.80 2.96 -23.75
CA TRP A 370 19.60 4.29 -24.31
C TRP A 370 19.73 5.41 -23.26
N ILE A 371 19.57 5.10 -21.96
CA ILE A 371 19.74 6.08 -20.87
C ILE A 371 21.20 6.56 -20.78
N ASN A 372 22.16 5.65 -20.92
CA ASN A 372 23.60 5.92 -21.05
C ASN A 372 24.17 6.96 -20.05
N GLN A 373 23.73 6.90 -18.80
CA GLN A 373 24.22 7.74 -17.70
C GLN A 373 23.98 7.07 -16.35
N PRO A 374 24.64 7.53 -15.25
CA PRO A 374 24.34 7.04 -13.92
C PRO A 374 22.92 7.39 -13.46
N ILE A 375 22.12 6.35 -13.21
CA ILE A 375 20.74 6.50 -12.73
C ILE A 375 20.71 6.73 -11.22
N GLN A 376 21.38 5.84 -10.45
CA GLN A 376 21.40 5.83 -8.97
C GLN A 376 19.99 6.04 -8.39
N PHE A 377 19.04 5.20 -8.82
CA PHE A 377 17.61 5.51 -8.74
C PHE A 377 17.12 5.82 -7.33
N ILE A 378 17.36 4.95 -6.34
CA ILE A 378 16.86 5.14 -4.98
C ILE A 378 17.52 6.35 -4.30
N PRO A 379 18.87 6.51 -4.33
CA PRO A 379 19.50 7.75 -3.88
C PRO A 379 18.95 9.00 -4.57
N ARG A 380 18.63 8.93 -5.86
CA ARG A 380 18.05 10.04 -6.63
C ARG A 380 16.62 10.37 -6.15
N LEU A 381 15.75 9.38 -5.98
CA LEU A 381 14.37 9.58 -5.46
C LEU A 381 14.42 10.25 -4.08
N ARG A 382 15.25 9.73 -3.17
CA ARG A 382 15.43 10.29 -1.82
C ARG A 382 15.94 11.72 -1.86
N SER A 383 16.96 11.99 -2.69
CA SER A 383 17.50 13.32 -2.88
C SER A 383 16.48 14.31 -3.45
N LEU A 384 15.62 13.87 -4.37
CA LEU A 384 14.53 14.69 -4.92
C LEU A 384 13.53 15.06 -3.83
N VAL A 385 13.12 14.08 -3.03
CA VAL A 385 12.20 14.29 -1.89
C VAL A 385 12.82 15.21 -0.84
N ASP A 386 14.04 14.95 -0.38
CA ASP A 386 14.71 15.73 0.66
C ASP A 386 14.91 17.20 0.28
N GLN A 387 15.05 17.49 -1.02
CA GLN A 387 15.25 18.86 -1.51
C GLN A 387 13.94 19.59 -1.79
N ASN A 388 12.89 18.88 -2.24
CA ASN A 388 11.71 19.51 -2.82
C ASN A 388 10.44 19.30 -1.98
N TYR A 389 10.35 18.22 -1.22
CA TYR A 389 9.22 17.97 -0.33
C TYR A 389 9.59 17.06 0.86
N PRO A 390 10.38 17.56 1.83
CA PRO A 390 10.86 16.76 2.97
C PRO A 390 9.72 16.07 3.74
N GLY A 391 9.98 14.85 4.20
CA GLY A 391 9.01 14.03 4.94
C GLY A 391 8.07 13.20 4.05
N THR A 392 8.10 13.39 2.73
CA THR A 392 7.52 12.43 1.78
C THR A 392 8.34 11.13 1.82
N LYS A 393 7.71 9.99 1.60
CA LYS A 393 8.37 8.69 1.45
C LYS A 393 8.67 8.40 -0.02
N THR A 394 9.37 7.31 -0.30
CA THR A 394 9.74 6.87 -1.65
C THR A 394 9.20 5.48 -1.94
N ALA A 395 8.56 5.30 -3.09
CA ALA A 395 8.00 4.03 -3.52
C ALA A 395 8.47 3.64 -4.92
N ILE A 396 8.55 2.33 -5.16
CA ILE A 396 8.71 1.72 -6.47
C ILE A 396 7.58 0.70 -6.65
N THR A 397 6.40 1.15 -7.08
CA THR A 397 5.21 0.30 -7.16
C THR A 397 5.20 -0.68 -8.35
N GLU A 398 6.13 -0.53 -9.29
CA GLU A 398 6.44 -1.57 -10.26
C GLU A 398 7.93 -1.67 -10.55
N TYR A 399 8.43 -2.90 -10.55
CA TYR A 399 9.75 -3.25 -11.07
C TYR A 399 9.76 -4.72 -11.47
N ASN A 400 10.63 -5.11 -12.40
CA ASN A 400 10.94 -6.51 -12.67
C ASN A 400 12.24 -6.63 -13.48
N TRP A 401 13.18 -7.47 -13.05
CA TRP A 401 14.44 -7.70 -13.75
C TRP A 401 14.41 -8.88 -14.75
N GLY A 402 13.27 -9.53 -14.92
CA GLY A 402 13.04 -10.64 -15.85
C GLY A 402 13.52 -12.00 -15.35
N ALA A 403 13.22 -13.04 -16.13
CA ALA A 403 13.67 -14.42 -15.94
C ALA A 403 13.42 -15.01 -14.52
N LEU A 404 12.26 -14.71 -13.92
CA LEU A 404 11.89 -15.19 -12.58
C LEU A 404 11.75 -16.72 -12.51
N ASP A 405 11.58 -17.39 -13.64
CA ASP A 405 11.57 -18.85 -13.81
C ASP A 405 12.99 -19.46 -13.85
N HIS A 406 14.03 -18.63 -13.84
CA HIS A 406 15.43 -19.05 -13.93
C HIS A 406 16.26 -18.55 -12.72
N ILE A 407 17.34 -19.27 -12.38
CA ILE A 407 18.20 -18.90 -11.25
C ILE A 407 18.78 -17.49 -11.38
N ASP A 408 19.11 -17.06 -12.60
CA ASP A 408 19.63 -15.73 -12.88
C ASP A 408 18.67 -14.60 -12.44
N GLY A 409 17.36 -14.73 -12.74
CA GLY A 409 16.35 -13.78 -12.27
C GLY A 409 16.17 -13.82 -10.75
N ALA A 410 16.29 -15.00 -10.13
CA ALA A 410 16.27 -15.11 -8.66
C ALA A 410 17.46 -14.42 -7.99
N LEU A 411 18.67 -14.51 -8.56
CA LEU A 411 19.84 -13.80 -8.05
C LEU A 411 19.69 -12.29 -8.21
N ALA A 412 19.17 -11.83 -9.36
CA ALA A 412 18.88 -10.42 -9.58
C ALA A 412 17.81 -9.92 -8.59
N GLN A 413 16.74 -10.68 -8.39
CA GLN A 413 15.66 -10.34 -7.46
C GLN A 413 16.18 -10.27 -6.01
N ALA A 414 16.97 -11.25 -5.56
CA ALA A 414 17.55 -11.22 -4.21
C ALA A 414 18.50 -10.03 -4.02
N ASP A 415 19.22 -9.63 -5.07
CA ASP A 415 20.08 -8.46 -5.05
C ASP A 415 19.27 -7.17 -4.94
N VAL A 416 18.17 -7.06 -5.70
CA VAL A 416 17.22 -5.94 -5.64
C VAL A 416 16.62 -5.80 -4.24
N LEU A 417 16.14 -6.89 -3.63
CA LEU A 417 15.59 -6.86 -2.26
C LEU A 417 16.61 -6.39 -1.23
N GLY A 418 17.87 -6.83 -1.35
CA GLY A 418 18.97 -6.36 -0.52
C GLY A 418 19.28 -4.88 -0.71
N ILE A 419 19.28 -4.41 -1.97
CA ILE A 419 19.49 -2.99 -2.32
C ILE A 419 18.39 -2.12 -1.72
N PHE A 420 17.12 -2.50 -1.86
CA PHE A 420 16.00 -1.74 -1.31
C PHE A 420 16.14 -1.51 0.20
N GLY A 421 16.46 -2.56 0.95
CA GLY A 421 16.67 -2.46 2.38
C GLY A 421 17.90 -1.64 2.76
N ARG A 422 19.00 -1.75 2.01
CA ARG A 422 20.24 -0.99 2.27
C ARG A 422 20.12 0.49 1.93
N GLU A 423 19.43 0.81 0.84
CA GLU A 423 19.26 2.18 0.35
C GLU A 423 18.10 2.92 1.02
N GLY A 424 17.33 2.24 1.88
CA GLY A 424 16.22 2.81 2.64
C GLY A 424 15.06 3.28 1.75
N LEU A 425 14.63 2.42 0.83
CA LEU A 425 13.35 2.57 0.12
C LEU A 425 12.19 2.27 1.08
N ASP A 426 11.05 2.96 0.94
CA ASP A 426 9.93 2.81 1.88
C ASP A 426 8.89 1.77 1.43
N LEU A 427 8.68 1.59 0.12
CA LEU A 427 7.69 0.65 -0.43
C LEU A 427 8.13 0.16 -1.80
N ALA A 428 7.94 -1.13 -2.10
CA ALA A 428 8.14 -1.65 -3.44
C ALA A 428 7.24 -2.84 -3.74
N THR A 429 6.77 -2.95 -4.98
CA THR A 429 5.97 -4.09 -5.44
C THR A 429 6.49 -4.64 -6.76
N LEU A 430 6.93 -5.91 -6.76
CA LEU A 430 7.37 -6.61 -7.97
C LEU A 430 6.20 -6.71 -8.97
N TRP A 431 6.42 -6.41 -10.24
CA TRP A 431 5.43 -6.55 -11.31
C TRP A 431 5.60 -7.86 -12.08
N ASP A 432 4.46 -8.51 -12.29
CA ASP A 432 4.21 -9.94 -12.47
C ASP A 432 4.78 -10.82 -11.33
N PRO A 433 3.90 -11.51 -10.57
CA PRO A 433 4.32 -12.38 -9.50
C PRO A 433 4.93 -13.68 -10.06
N PRO A 434 6.03 -14.21 -9.48
CA PRO A 434 6.46 -15.57 -9.77
C PRO A 434 5.44 -16.57 -9.22
N THR A 435 5.38 -17.77 -9.81
CA THR A 435 4.67 -18.88 -9.17
C THR A 435 5.45 -19.36 -7.94
N ALA A 436 4.77 -20.03 -7.01
CA ALA A 436 5.39 -20.49 -5.77
C ALA A 436 6.58 -21.45 -5.98
N ASP A 437 6.65 -22.16 -7.10
CA ASP A 437 7.73 -23.09 -7.46
C ASP A 437 8.86 -22.47 -8.30
N GLU A 438 8.68 -21.24 -8.79
CA GLU A 438 9.69 -20.55 -9.58
C GLU A 438 10.83 -19.98 -8.72
N PRO A 439 12.07 -19.93 -9.25
CA PRO A 439 13.22 -19.33 -8.56
C PRO A 439 12.99 -17.93 -8.00
N GLY A 440 12.20 -17.08 -8.68
CA GLY A 440 11.84 -15.75 -8.21
C GLY A 440 11.16 -15.76 -6.83
N ALA A 441 10.28 -16.72 -6.56
CA ALA A 441 9.66 -16.87 -5.24
C ALA A 441 10.68 -17.27 -4.16
N TYR A 442 11.67 -18.10 -4.50
CA TYR A 442 12.76 -18.44 -3.58
C TYR A 442 13.64 -17.25 -3.21
N ALA A 443 13.80 -16.26 -4.11
CA ALA A 443 14.48 -15.02 -3.77
C ALA A 443 13.76 -14.29 -2.60
N PHE A 444 12.43 -14.23 -2.63
CA PHE A 444 11.66 -13.69 -1.49
C PHE A 444 11.76 -14.58 -0.25
N ARG A 445 11.67 -15.91 -0.39
CA ARG A 445 11.85 -16.84 0.74
C ARG A 445 13.19 -16.63 1.44
N MET A 446 14.29 -16.40 0.72
CA MET A 446 15.59 -16.14 1.33
C MET A 446 15.60 -14.91 2.27
N PHE A 447 14.69 -13.95 2.09
CA PHE A 447 14.52 -12.77 2.95
C PHE A 447 13.35 -12.87 3.92
N ARG A 448 12.33 -13.68 3.64
CA ARG A 448 11.06 -13.65 4.36
C ARG A 448 10.70 -14.96 5.03
N ASP A 449 11.18 -16.10 4.53
CA ASP A 449 10.84 -17.44 5.01
C ASP A 449 11.94 -18.49 4.72
N TYR A 450 13.20 -18.17 5.03
CA TYR A 450 14.35 -18.95 4.55
C TYR A 450 14.43 -20.38 5.15
N ASP A 451 13.70 -20.62 6.24
CA ASP A 451 13.65 -21.89 6.96
C ASP A 451 12.29 -22.61 6.85
N GLY A 452 11.33 -22.02 6.11
CA GLY A 452 9.96 -22.52 6.00
C GLY A 452 9.14 -22.44 7.30
N GLN A 453 9.59 -21.65 8.28
CA GLN A 453 9.02 -21.57 9.63
C GLN A 453 8.80 -20.14 10.13
N GLY A 454 9.02 -19.10 9.32
CA GLY A 454 9.00 -17.72 9.80
C GLY A 454 10.31 -16.95 9.64
N GLY A 455 11.41 -17.65 9.37
CA GLY A 455 12.76 -17.09 9.38
C GLY A 455 12.89 -15.95 8.36
N SER A 456 13.17 -14.75 8.84
CA SER A 456 13.26 -13.55 8.02
C SER A 456 14.59 -12.84 8.19
N PHE A 457 15.02 -12.12 7.16
CA PHE A 457 16.10 -11.16 7.24
C PHE A 457 15.79 -10.09 8.30
N GLY A 458 16.85 -9.50 8.88
CA GLY A 458 16.71 -8.46 9.89
C GLY A 458 16.01 -7.20 9.35
N ASP A 459 15.42 -6.45 10.27
CA ASP A 459 14.65 -5.22 10.02
C ASP A 459 15.45 -3.95 10.34
N THR A 460 16.70 -4.09 10.82
CA THR A 460 17.65 -2.99 10.95
C THR A 460 18.87 -3.24 10.09
N SER A 461 18.93 -2.58 8.93
CA SER A 461 20.10 -2.58 8.03
C SER A 461 21.37 -2.18 8.79
N VAL A 462 22.50 -2.81 8.49
CA VAL A 462 23.82 -2.47 9.05
C VAL A 462 24.87 -2.42 7.95
N HIS A 463 26.07 -1.92 8.24
CA HIS A 463 27.13 -1.86 7.26
C HIS A 463 27.55 -3.26 6.79
N ALA A 464 27.46 -3.50 5.48
CA ALA A 464 28.00 -4.66 4.80
C ALA A 464 28.66 -4.24 3.48
N ALA A 465 29.88 -4.70 3.24
CA ALA A 465 30.64 -4.38 2.04
C ALA A 465 31.37 -5.61 1.50
N SER A 466 31.38 -5.74 0.19
CA SER A 466 32.20 -6.70 -0.56
C SER A 466 33.26 -5.94 -1.33
N ALA A 467 34.48 -6.48 -1.39
CA ALA A 467 35.54 -5.90 -2.23
C ALA A 467 35.22 -5.94 -3.73
N ASP A 468 34.25 -6.76 -4.15
CA ASP A 468 33.72 -6.84 -5.51
C ASP A 468 32.24 -7.27 -5.45
N GLN A 469 31.35 -6.29 -5.33
CA GLN A 469 29.90 -6.48 -5.26
C GLN A 469 29.28 -6.98 -6.58
N GLU A 470 30.01 -6.90 -7.70
CA GLU A 470 29.58 -7.49 -8.97
C GLU A 470 29.68 -9.02 -8.96
N LYS A 471 30.61 -9.58 -8.17
CA LYS A 471 30.77 -11.02 -8.00
C LYS A 471 30.02 -11.57 -6.80
N LEU A 472 30.29 -11.03 -5.62
CA LEU A 472 29.63 -11.39 -4.37
C LEU A 472 28.95 -10.15 -3.81
N SER A 473 27.65 -9.99 -4.02
CA SER A 473 26.90 -8.95 -3.31
C SER A 473 26.56 -9.40 -1.90
N VAL A 474 26.52 -8.46 -0.96
CA VAL A 474 26.30 -8.74 0.46
C VAL A 474 25.39 -7.68 1.07
N TYR A 475 24.45 -8.17 1.88
CA TYR A 475 23.51 -7.35 2.65
C TYR A 475 23.47 -7.93 4.07
N ALA A 476 23.45 -7.05 5.08
CA ALA A 476 23.34 -7.47 6.46
C ALA A 476 22.34 -6.62 7.23
N ALA A 477 21.63 -7.27 8.15
CA ALA A 477 20.71 -6.61 9.05
C ALA A 477 20.65 -7.32 10.39
N GLU A 478 20.42 -6.56 11.46
CA GLU A 478 20.07 -7.08 12.76
C GLU A 478 18.55 -7.25 12.83
N ARG A 479 18.10 -8.41 13.30
CA ARG A 479 16.70 -8.72 13.51
C ARG A 479 16.27 -8.34 14.92
N SER A 480 15.30 -7.43 15.04
CA SER A 480 14.87 -6.86 16.32
C SER A 480 14.28 -7.89 17.27
N SER A 481 13.60 -8.93 16.74
CA SER A 481 12.89 -9.92 17.54
C SER A 481 13.80 -10.81 18.40
N ASP A 482 15.04 -11.07 17.96
CA ASP A 482 15.98 -11.97 18.63
C ASP A 482 17.44 -11.48 18.63
N HIS A 483 17.71 -10.30 18.08
CA HIS A 483 19.04 -9.72 17.86
C HIS A 483 20.00 -10.60 17.07
N ALA A 484 19.48 -11.55 16.29
CA ALA A 484 20.31 -12.26 15.34
C ALA A 484 20.82 -11.29 14.26
N LEU A 485 22.08 -11.42 13.88
CA LEU A 485 22.63 -10.75 12.71
C LEU A 485 22.43 -11.70 11.52
N THR A 486 21.64 -11.26 10.53
CA THR A 486 21.46 -11.97 9.27
C THR A 486 22.36 -11.37 8.21
N VAL A 487 23.13 -12.20 7.50
CA VAL A 487 24.03 -11.79 6.42
C VAL A 487 23.71 -12.60 5.17
N THR A 488 23.16 -11.96 4.14
CA THR A 488 22.84 -12.58 2.86
C THR A 488 23.92 -12.25 1.83
N VAL A 489 24.50 -13.27 1.23
CA VAL A 489 25.54 -13.17 0.20
C VAL A 489 25.05 -13.84 -1.08
N ILE A 490 25.21 -13.18 -2.23
CA ILE A 490 24.76 -13.65 -3.53
C ILE A 490 25.98 -13.84 -4.43
N ASN A 491 26.27 -15.07 -4.85
CA ASN A 491 27.30 -15.34 -5.85
C ASN A 491 26.69 -15.23 -7.25
N LYS A 492 27.08 -14.18 -7.96
CA LYS A 492 26.64 -13.83 -9.32
C LYS A 492 27.51 -14.44 -10.42
N THR A 493 28.43 -15.33 -10.07
CA THR A 493 29.37 -15.92 -11.02
C THR A 493 29.02 -17.37 -11.33
N THR A 494 29.46 -17.84 -12.50
CA THR A 494 29.30 -19.22 -12.96
C THR A 494 30.24 -20.21 -12.24
N GLY A 495 31.12 -19.73 -11.36
CA GLY A 495 32.09 -20.53 -10.61
C GLY A 495 31.94 -20.38 -9.10
N ASP A 496 32.38 -21.39 -8.36
CA ASP A 496 32.45 -21.33 -6.91
C ASP A 496 33.54 -20.33 -6.49
N LEU A 497 33.21 -19.48 -5.50
CA LEU A 497 34.13 -18.48 -4.96
C LEU A 497 34.39 -18.73 -3.49
N THR A 498 35.66 -18.81 -3.09
CA THR A 498 36.07 -18.92 -1.68
C THR A 498 36.53 -17.56 -1.19
N ALA A 499 35.83 -17.00 -0.21
CA ALA A 499 36.08 -15.65 0.29
C ALA A 499 36.16 -15.60 1.82
N PRO A 500 37.01 -14.72 2.38
CA PRO A 500 36.98 -14.40 3.80
C PRO A 500 35.81 -13.48 4.12
N VAL A 501 35.11 -13.77 5.21
CA VAL A 501 34.01 -12.99 5.78
C VAL A 501 34.42 -12.53 7.18
N SER A 502 34.52 -11.22 7.36
CA SER A 502 34.78 -10.60 8.66
C SER A 502 33.50 -9.97 9.20
N VAL A 503 33.14 -10.27 10.44
CA VAL A 503 31.92 -9.81 11.10
C VAL A 503 32.25 -9.21 12.46
N THR A 504 31.85 -7.96 12.67
CA THR A 504 32.13 -7.22 13.90
C THR A 504 30.85 -6.64 14.49
N GLY A 505 30.81 -6.50 15.82
CA GLY A 505 29.64 -5.98 16.54
C GLY A 505 28.47 -6.94 16.67
N GLY A 506 27.44 -6.53 17.42
CA GLY A 506 26.19 -7.29 17.57
C GLY A 506 26.38 -8.73 18.07
N SER A 507 25.56 -9.65 17.56
CA SER A 507 25.64 -11.07 17.89
C SER A 507 26.97 -11.72 17.52
N ALA A 508 27.73 -11.17 16.57
CA ALA A 508 29.03 -11.70 16.17
C ALA A 508 30.09 -11.69 17.29
N SER A 509 29.87 -10.89 18.34
CA SER A 509 30.69 -10.89 19.55
C SER A 509 30.47 -12.12 20.45
N THR A 510 29.37 -12.85 20.24
CA THR A 510 28.91 -13.94 21.12
C THR A 510 28.63 -15.25 20.38
N ALA A 511 28.33 -15.19 19.07
CA ALA A 511 28.06 -16.36 18.25
C ALA A 511 29.32 -17.21 18.03
N THR A 512 29.22 -18.52 18.27
CA THR A 512 30.29 -19.48 17.99
C THR A 512 30.18 -20.12 16.61
N ALA A 513 29.00 -20.07 16.01
CA ALA A 513 28.72 -20.55 14.66
C ALA A 513 27.53 -19.76 14.07
N ALA A 514 27.47 -19.71 12.74
CA ALA A 514 26.33 -19.17 11.99
C ALA A 514 25.55 -20.32 11.36
N GLN A 515 24.23 -20.31 11.51
CA GLN A 515 23.36 -21.18 10.73
C GLN A 515 23.43 -20.79 9.26
N VAL A 516 23.28 -21.75 8.36
CA VAL A 516 23.45 -21.53 6.92
C VAL A 516 22.21 -21.96 6.17
N TYR A 517 21.60 -21.05 5.43
CA TYR A 517 20.51 -21.33 4.51
C TYR A 517 20.96 -21.00 3.09
N ARG A 518 20.71 -21.88 2.14
CA ARG A 518 21.24 -21.73 0.78
C ARG A 518 20.23 -22.16 -0.27
N TYR A 519 20.01 -21.27 -1.23
CA TYR A 519 19.29 -21.54 -2.47
C TYR A 519 20.22 -21.30 -3.66
N GLY A 520 20.07 -22.06 -4.76
CA GLY A 520 20.90 -21.84 -5.94
C GLY A 520 20.79 -22.96 -6.98
N GLN A 521 21.54 -22.83 -8.08
CA GLN A 521 21.48 -23.77 -9.21
C GLN A 521 21.77 -25.25 -8.87
N ALA A 522 22.34 -25.53 -7.70
CA ALA A 522 22.56 -26.90 -7.23
C ALA A 522 21.24 -27.62 -6.89
N ASP A 523 20.22 -26.89 -6.45
CA ASP A 523 18.87 -27.38 -6.21
C ASP A 523 17.87 -26.21 -6.32
N LEU A 524 17.16 -26.15 -7.45
CA LEU A 524 16.16 -25.10 -7.71
C LEU A 524 14.83 -25.35 -6.99
N THR A 525 14.67 -26.49 -6.32
CA THR A 525 13.39 -26.95 -5.76
C THR A 525 13.28 -26.78 -4.26
N ALA A 526 14.37 -26.40 -3.57
CA ALA A 526 14.38 -26.25 -2.12
C ALA A 526 15.52 -25.37 -1.61
N ILE A 527 15.26 -24.65 -0.51
CA ILE A 527 16.31 -24.05 0.31
C ILE A 527 16.96 -25.15 1.15
N GLN A 528 18.28 -25.25 1.02
CA GLN A 528 19.08 -26.20 1.80
C GLN A 528 19.50 -25.58 3.13
N HIS A 529 19.63 -26.42 4.15
CA HIS A 529 20.24 -26.08 5.44
C HIS A 529 21.55 -26.87 5.62
N PRO A 530 22.68 -26.43 5.03
CA PRO A 530 23.98 -27.04 5.28
C PRO A 530 24.40 -26.97 6.75
N ALA A 531 25.51 -27.63 7.10
CA ALA A 531 26.07 -27.53 8.45
C ALA A 531 26.43 -26.09 8.82
N ASP A 532 26.19 -25.73 10.08
CA ASP A 532 26.56 -24.43 10.65
C ASP A 532 28.03 -24.08 10.37
N GLN A 533 28.27 -22.84 9.99
CA GLN A 533 29.59 -22.31 9.69
C GLN A 533 30.26 -21.85 11.00
N PRO A 534 31.36 -22.47 11.45
CA PRO A 534 32.04 -22.04 12.67
C PRO A 534 32.62 -20.63 12.53
N LEU A 535 32.51 -19.83 13.59
CA LEU A 535 33.13 -18.51 13.69
C LEU A 535 34.42 -18.59 14.49
N THR A 536 35.50 -18.01 13.98
CA THR A 536 36.78 -17.89 14.70
C THR A 536 37.28 -16.46 14.61
N GLY A 537 37.50 -15.81 15.76
CA GLY A 537 38.08 -14.46 15.81
C GLY A 537 37.23 -13.38 15.13
N GLY A 538 35.90 -13.52 15.12
CA GLY A 538 34.99 -12.56 14.46
C GLY A 538 34.91 -12.73 12.94
N GLY A 539 35.15 -13.92 12.41
CA GLY A 539 34.99 -14.18 10.99
C GLY A 539 35.13 -15.66 10.62
N PHE A 540 35.08 -15.94 9.32
CA PHE A 540 35.30 -17.26 8.73
C PHE A 540 35.70 -17.14 7.27
N THR A 541 36.26 -18.21 6.70
CA THR A 541 36.46 -18.35 5.25
C THR A 541 35.55 -19.47 4.77
N THR A 542 34.80 -19.22 3.70
CA THR A 542 33.82 -20.18 3.16
C THR A 542 33.79 -20.15 1.64
N THR A 543 33.28 -21.21 1.04
CA THR A 543 32.98 -21.29 -0.38
C THR A 543 31.50 -21.00 -0.64
N PHE A 544 31.25 -20.03 -1.51
CA PHE A 544 29.96 -19.67 -2.06
C PHE A 544 29.78 -20.37 -3.41
N PRO A 545 28.83 -21.32 -3.54
CA PRO A 545 28.60 -21.99 -4.81
C PRO A 545 28.24 -21.01 -5.92
N ALA A 546 28.62 -21.32 -7.16
CA ALA A 546 28.19 -20.60 -8.35
C ALA A 546 26.66 -20.43 -8.36
N TYR A 547 26.19 -19.24 -8.77
CA TYR A 547 24.77 -18.90 -8.87
C TYR A 547 23.95 -19.34 -7.65
N SER A 548 24.26 -18.75 -6.49
CA SER A 548 23.61 -19.07 -5.23
C SER A 548 23.37 -17.84 -4.35
N ILE A 549 22.34 -17.95 -3.51
CA ILE A 549 22.00 -17.04 -2.42
C ILE A 549 22.27 -17.80 -1.13
N THR A 550 23.12 -17.27 -0.25
CA THR A 550 23.41 -17.87 1.05
C THR A 550 23.11 -16.86 2.15
N THR A 551 22.19 -17.19 3.06
CA THR A 551 21.91 -16.41 4.27
C THR A 551 22.56 -17.08 5.47
N TYR A 552 23.43 -16.34 6.15
CA TYR A 552 24.00 -16.69 7.45
C TYR A 552 23.18 -16.05 8.56
N VAL A 553 22.81 -16.84 9.57
CA VAL A 553 22.14 -16.33 10.77
C VAL A 553 23.10 -16.52 11.95
N LEU A 554 23.60 -15.41 12.48
CA LEU A 554 24.44 -15.39 13.67
C LEU A 554 23.52 -15.11 14.87
N PRO A 555 23.12 -16.12 15.65
CA PRO A 555 22.25 -15.91 16.80
C PRO A 555 22.97 -15.04 17.84
N ALA A 556 22.25 -14.14 18.50
CA ALA A 556 22.76 -13.55 19.74
C ALA A 556 23.05 -14.70 20.72
N GLY A 557 24.28 -14.78 21.23
CA GLY A 557 24.71 -15.87 22.10
C GLY A 557 23.78 -16.05 23.30
N THR A 558 23.80 -17.23 23.90
CA THR A 558 22.86 -17.70 24.93
C THR A 558 22.94 -17.01 26.30
N ALA A 559 23.26 -15.72 26.38
CA ALA A 559 22.74 -14.91 27.46
C ALA A 559 21.24 -14.75 27.16
N THR A 560 20.41 -15.68 27.63
CA THR A 560 18.96 -15.66 27.41
C THR A 560 18.43 -14.29 27.78
N ALA A 561 18.14 -13.48 26.76
CA ALA A 561 17.49 -12.21 26.95
C ALA A 561 16.15 -12.50 27.63
N THR A 562 16.00 -12.03 28.86
CA THR A 562 14.79 -12.29 29.63
C THR A 562 13.72 -11.34 29.11
N PRO A 563 12.52 -11.82 28.72
CA PRO A 563 11.41 -10.95 28.40
C PRO A 563 10.92 -10.24 29.68
N PRO A 564 10.12 -9.17 29.54
CA PRO A 564 9.46 -8.56 30.68
C PRO A 564 8.62 -9.57 31.49
N THR A 565 8.47 -9.33 32.79
CA THR A 565 7.55 -10.14 33.60
C THR A 565 6.10 -9.86 33.20
N ALA A 566 5.18 -10.79 33.47
CA ALA A 566 3.75 -10.55 33.27
C ALA A 566 3.29 -9.30 34.05
N PRO A 567 2.44 -8.44 33.46
CA PRO A 567 1.78 -7.37 34.21
C PRO A 567 0.91 -7.95 35.31
N GLY A 568 0.64 -7.14 36.35
CA GLY A 568 -0.35 -7.50 37.36
C GLY A 568 -1.74 -7.70 36.76
N ALA A 569 -2.59 -8.46 37.45
CA ALA A 569 -3.99 -8.63 37.05
C ALA A 569 -4.67 -7.24 36.94
N PRO A 570 -5.26 -6.90 35.78
CA PRO A 570 -5.91 -5.61 35.59
C PRO A 570 -7.15 -5.50 36.49
N ALA A 571 -7.33 -4.34 37.11
CA ALA A 571 -8.53 -3.94 37.81
C ALA A 571 -9.38 -3.06 36.90
N ALA A 572 -10.66 -3.39 36.78
CA ALA A 572 -11.61 -2.62 35.99
C ALA A 572 -12.33 -1.58 36.84
N SER A 573 -12.55 -0.41 36.24
CA SER A 573 -13.28 0.72 36.81
C SER A 573 -13.98 1.50 35.70
N ALA A 574 -14.77 2.52 36.08
CA ALA A 574 -15.51 3.38 35.14
C ALA A 574 -16.29 2.57 34.06
N ILE A 575 -16.90 1.45 34.47
CA ILE A 575 -17.62 0.54 33.58
C ILE A 575 -18.88 1.25 33.07
N GLY A 576 -18.85 1.65 31.81
CA GLY A 576 -19.98 2.23 31.09
C GLY A 576 -20.72 1.18 30.26
N SER A 577 -21.70 1.62 29.48
CA SER A 577 -22.37 0.75 28.51
C SER A 577 -21.50 0.46 27.28
N ASP A 578 -20.47 1.25 27.03
CA ASP A 578 -19.64 1.22 25.82
C ASP A 578 -18.12 1.28 26.10
N ARG A 579 -17.72 1.26 27.36
CA ARG A 579 -16.32 1.44 27.76
C ARG A 579 -15.99 0.84 29.11
N VAL A 580 -14.70 0.61 29.33
CA VAL A 580 -14.13 0.26 30.64
C VAL A 580 -12.73 0.85 30.77
N THR A 581 -12.37 1.31 31.97
CA THR A 581 -11.00 1.70 32.29
C THR A 581 -10.33 0.59 33.07
N LEU A 582 -9.16 0.16 32.58
CA LEU A 582 -8.33 -0.89 33.16
C LEU A 582 -7.06 -0.26 33.73
N ALA A 583 -6.68 -0.68 34.94
CA ALA A 583 -5.42 -0.32 35.57
C ALA A 583 -4.71 -1.57 36.10
N TRP A 584 -3.39 -1.67 35.95
CA TRP A 584 -2.61 -2.83 36.36
C TRP A 584 -1.32 -2.44 37.08
N THR A 585 -0.71 -3.41 37.76
CA THR A 585 0.65 -3.26 38.29
C THR A 585 1.66 -3.41 37.16
N ALA A 586 2.66 -2.53 37.11
CA ALA A 586 3.71 -2.56 36.10
C ALA A 586 4.49 -3.88 36.10
N SER A 587 4.84 -4.36 34.90
CA SER A 587 5.88 -5.37 34.69
C SER A 587 7.25 -4.89 35.16
N THR A 588 8.14 -5.83 35.47
CA THR A 588 9.57 -5.58 35.60
C THR A 588 10.22 -5.77 34.23
N ALA A 589 11.08 -4.84 33.82
CA ALA A 589 11.89 -4.96 32.61
C ALA A 589 12.77 -6.21 32.70
N GLY A 590 12.91 -6.90 31.58
CA GLY A 590 13.84 -8.03 31.47
C GLY A 590 15.22 -7.52 31.08
N THR A 591 15.73 -7.97 29.93
CA THR A 591 17.01 -7.47 29.39
C THR A 591 16.89 -6.03 28.86
N ASP A 592 15.74 -5.70 28.26
CA ASP A 592 15.48 -4.40 27.65
C ASP A 592 14.42 -3.60 28.45
N PRO A 593 14.49 -2.26 28.44
CA PRO A 593 13.47 -1.40 29.04
C PRO A 593 12.06 -1.67 28.49
N LEU A 594 11.03 -1.41 29.30
CA LEU A 594 9.65 -1.50 28.82
C LEU A 594 9.35 -0.37 27.82
N ALA A 595 8.78 -0.73 26.68
CA ALA A 595 8.32 0.20 25.65
C ALA A 595 6.82 0.50 25.79
N SER A 596 5.98 -0.53 25.95
CA SER A 596 4.52 -0.36 25.99
C SER A 596 3.80 -1.51 26.71
N TYR A 597 2.50 -1.30 26.95
CA TYR A 597 1.54 -2.33 27.35
C TYR A 597 0.43 -2.43 26.31
N GLN A 598 0.10 -3.66 25.93
CA GLN A 598 -0.97 -4.00 24.99
C GLN A 598 -2.10 -4.70 25.75
N VAL A 599 -3.32 -4.20 25.56
CA VAL A 599 -4.55 -4.71 26.19
C VAL A 599 -5.31 -5.54 25.17
N TYR A 600 -5.73 -6.74 25.56
CA TYR A 600 -6.46 -7.68 24.71
C TYR A 600 -7.84 -7.97 25.29
N SER A 601 -8.83 -8.13 24.42
CA SER A 601 -10.14 -8.67 24.76
C SER A 601 -10.22 -10.13 24.27
N GLY A 602 -9.91 -11.09 25.15
CA GLY A 602 -9.78 -12.50 24.82
C GLY A 602 -8.34 -13.01 24.97
N ASP A 603 -7.98 -14.02 24.17
CA ASP A 603 -6.65 -14.62 24.19
C ASP A 603 -5.67 -13.80 23.34
N PRO A 604 -4.58 -13.26 23.91
CA PRO A 604 -3.55 -12.53 23.16
C PRO A 604 -2.87 -13.36 22.06
N ALA A 605 -2.97 -14.70 22.11
CA ALA A 605 -2.43 -15.57 21.06
C ALA A 605 -3.27 -15.55 19.76
N THR A 606 -4.52 -15.11 19.82
CA THR A 606 -5.47 -15.21 18.69
C THR A 606 -6.22 -13.90 18.39
N THR A 607 -5.96 -12.84 19.16
CA THR A 607 -6.67 -11.56 19.04
C THR A 607 -5.69 -10.41 18.93
N ALA A 608 -6.04 -9.38 18.13
CA ALA A 608 -5.31 -8.12 18.09
C ALA A 608 -5.56 -7.31 19.38
N PRO A 609 -4.61 -6.44 19.80
CA PRO A 609 -4.81 -5.60 20.97
C PRO A 609 -5.92 -4.56 20.71
N VAL A 610 -6.78 -4.37 21.71
CA VAL A 610 -7.88 -3.38 21.71
C VAL A 610 -7.44 -2.00 22.24
N ALA A 611 -6.25 -1.93 22.85
CA ALA A 611 -5.60 -0.68 23.23
C ALA A 611 -4.09 -0.90 23.44
N THR A 612 -3.28 0.13 23.18
CA THR A 612 -1.84 0.14 23.47
C THR A 612 -1.50 1.44 24.18
N VAL A 613 -0.69 1.35 25.25
CA VAL A 613 -0.21 2.53 25.99
C VAL A 613 1.31 2.45 26.18
N ASN A 614 2.00 3.56 26.01
CA ASN A 614 3.45 3.62 26.19
C ASN A 614 3.82 3.49 27.68
N ALA A 615 4.87 2.74 27.99
CA ALA A 615 5.42 2.70 29.34
C ALA A 615 5.95 4.11 29.73
N PRO A 616 5.85 4.54 31.00
CA PRO A 616 5.46 3.76 32.18
C PRO A 616 3.95 3.81 32.52
N ALA A 617 3.07 4.20 31.57
CA ALA A 617 1.64 4.25 31.84
C ALA A 617 1.06 2.84 32.09
N THR A 618 0.34 2.66 33.19
CA THR A 618 -0.28 1.37 33.57
C THR A 618 -1.81 1.42 33.62
N THR A 619 -2.39 2.29 32.79
CA THR A 619 -3.83 2.49 32.69
C THR A 619 -4.25 2.65 31.23
N ALA A 620 -5.34 2.01 30.82
CA ALA A 620 -5.95 2.20 29.49
C ALA A 620 -7.47 2.23 29.59
N THR A 621 -8.14 3.02 28.74
CA THR A 621 -9.59 2.98 28.58
C THR A 621 -9.93 2.32 27.26
N VAL A 622 -10.64 1.19 27.32
CA VAL A 622 -11.16 0.48 26.15
C VAL A 622 -12.55 1.02 25.86
N THR A 623 -12.80 1.48 24.64
CA THR A 623 -14.07 2.04 24.17
C THR A 623 -14.67 1.20 23.04
N GLY A 624 -15.90 1.49 22.62
CA GLY A 624 -16.56 0.77 21.52
C GLY A 624 -17.11 -0.61 21.93
N LEU A 625 -17.32 -0.84 23.24
CA LEU A 625 -17.86 -2.09 23.74
C LEU A 625 -19.39 -2.17 23.55
N THR A 626 -19.91 -3.39 23.44
CA THR A 626 -21.35 -3.63 23.36
C THR A 626 -21.98 -3.56 24.75
N PRO A 627 -23.14 -2.90 24.94
CA PRO A 627 -23.85 -2.87 26.22
C PRO A 627 -24.27 -4.26 26.72
N ALA A 628 -24.37 -4.41 28.05
CA ALA A 628 -24.76 -5.66 28.71
C ALA A 628 -23.97 -6.92 28.25
N THR A 629 -22.73 -6.73 27.79
CA THR A 629 -21.90 -7.79 27.21
C THR A 629 -20.71 -8.08 28.12
N ALA A 630 -20.44 -9.36 28.32
CA ALA A 630 -19.30 -9.81 29.11
C ALA A 630 -18.02 -9.82 28.25
N TYR A 631 -16.96 -9.21 28.77
CA TYR A 631 -15.63 -9.16 28.18
C TYR A 631 -14.59 -9.73 29.16
N ALA A 632 -13.55 -10.31 28.61
CA ALA A 632 -12.40 -10.84 29.32
C ALA A 632 -11.15 -10.09 28.86
N PHE A 633 -10.54 -9.31 29.74
CA PHE A 633 -9.36 -8.50 29.40
C PHE A 633 -8.07 -9.07 29.99
N ARG A 634 -6.99 -9.01 29.21
CA ARG A 634 -5.62 -9.33 29.61
C ARG A 634 -4.67 -8.25 29.13
N VAL A 635 -3.53 -8.13 29.79
CA VAL A 635 -2.48 -7.15 29.44
C VAL A 635 -1.16 -7.87 29.21
N VAL A 636 -0.42 -7.47 28.17
CA VAL A 636 0.92 -7.94 27.84
C VAL A 636 1.86 -6.73 27.82
N ALA A 637 3.05 -6.86 28.39
CA ALA A 637 4.10 -5.84 28.26
C ALA A 637 5.01 -6.15 27.07
N LYS A 638 5.51 -5.09 26.43
CA LYS A 638 6.53 -5.13 25.37
C LYS A 638 7.78 -4.39 25.81
N ASP A 639 8.95 -4.96 25.61
CA ASP A 639 10.23 -4.25 25.77
C ASP A 639 10.62 -3.49 24.49
N THR A 640 11.69 -2.68 24.56
CA THR A 640 12.23 -1.92 23.42
C THR A 640 12.84 -2.80 22.33
N ALA A 641 13.02 -4.10 22.60
CA ALA A 641 13.41 -5.12 21.62
C ALA A 641 12.18 -5.88 21.06
N GLY A 642 10.96 -5.48 21.41
CA GLY A 642 9.72 -6.07 20.90
C GLY A 642 9.31 -7.40 21.55
N ARG A 643 10.02 -7.90 22.57
CA ARG A 643 9.67 -9.15 23.27
C ARG A 643 8.45 -8.95 24.15
N SER A 644 7.57 -9.95 24.16
CA SER A 644 6.35 -9.97 24.97
C SER A 644 6.59 -10.63 26.34
N SER A 645 5.98 -10.07 27.37
CA SER A 645 5.76 -10.82 28.61
C SER A 645 4.74 -11.95 28.41
N PRO A 646 4.66 -12.92 29.34
CA PRO A 646 3.42 -13.67 29.52
C PRO A 646 2.24 -12.72 29.79
N PRO A 647 1.00 -13.10 29.43
CA PRO A 647 -0.16 -12.26 29.70
C PRO A 647 -0.45 -12.18 31.20
N SER A 648 -1.05 -11.06 31.62
CA SER A 648 -1.63 -10.94 32.96
C SER A 648 -2.71 -12.01 33.20
N ALA A 649 -3.08 -12.20 34.47
CA ALA A 649 -4.35 -12.86 34.76
C ALA A 649 -5.52 -12.08 34.11
N GLU A 650 -6.60 -12.79 33.81
CA GLU A 650 -7.78 -12.23 33.17
C GLU A 650 -8.65 -11.45 34.16
N VAL A 651 -9.19 -10.31 33.74
CA VAL A 651 -10.31 -9.65 34.42
C VAL A 651 -11.57 -9.76 33.57
N ARG A 652 -12.67 -10.17 34.19
CA ARG A 652 -13.98 -10.21 33.55
C ARG A 652 -14.81 -9.03 33.96
N VAL A 653 -15.42 -8.38 32.97
CA VAL A 653 -16.33 -7.26 33.19
C VAL A 653 -17.56 -7.45 32.33
N THR A 654 -18.71 -7.02 32.84
CA THR A 654 -19.92 -6.88 32.04
C THR A 654 -20.21 -5.40 31.92
N THR A 655 -20.28 -4.89 30.68
CA THR A 655 -20.65 -3.50 30.43
C THR A 655 -22.05 -3.21 30.98
N ALA A 656 -22.28 -1.96 31.38
CA ALA A 656 -23.59 -1.55 31.87
C ALA A 656 -24.66 -1.72 30.77
N THR A 657 -25.92 -1.87 31.18
CA THR A 657 -27.03 -1.76 30.22
C THR A 657 -27.06 -0.36 29.63
N ALA A 658 -27.24 -0.27 28.31
CA ALA A 658 -27.51 1.02 27.69
C ALA A 658 -28.85 1.54 28.22
N THR A 659 -28.86 2.78 28.71
CA THR A 659 -30.11 3.45 29.04
C THR A 659 -30.82 3.77 27.73
N ALA A 660 -32.06 3.31 27.58
CA ALA A 660 -32.85 3.61 26.40
C ALA A 660 -32.99 5.14 26.24
N PRO A 661 -32.71 5.70 25.06
CA PRO A 661 -32.89 7.12 24.82
C PRO A 661 -34.33 7.54 25.11
N VAL A 662 -34.53 8.65 25.82
CA VAL A 662 -35.88 9.11 26.19
C VAL A 662 -36.55 9.89 25.07
N CYS A 663 -35.88 10.02 23.93
CA CYS A 663 -36.31 10.78 22.77
C CYS A 663 -35.59 10.31 21.52
N THR A 664 -36.18 10.57 20.35
CA THR A 664 -35.46 10.57 19.08
C THR A 664 -35.43 12.00 18.55
N VAL A 665 -34.30 12.44 17.99
CA VAL A 665 -34.16 13.74 17.36
C VAL A 665 -33.79 13.55 15.90
N ALA A 666 -34.60 14.09 14.99
CA ALA A 666 -34.25 14.19 13.58
C ALA A 666 -33.74 15.61 13.32
N TYR A 667 -32.45 15.74 13.04
CA TYR A 667 -31.83 17.01 12.62
C TYR A 667 -31.58 16.95 11.12
N ARG A 668 -32.06 17.97 10.40
CA ARG A 668 -31.77 18.12 8.96
C ARG A 668 -31.54 19.57 8.61
N LEU A 669 -30.67 19.79 7.63
CA LEU A 669 -30.57 21.09 6.99
C LEU A 669 -31.76 21.25 6.02
N ALA A 670 -32.44 22.38 6.07
CA ALA A 670 -33.42 22.76 5.04
C ALA A 670 -32.71 23.45 3.88
N THR A 671 -31.73 24.30 4.17
CA THR A 671 -30.88 25.00 3.20
C THR A 671 -29.51 25.26 3.83
N ASP A 672 -28.45 25.25 3.02
CA ASP A 672 -27.11 25.70 3.42
C ASP A 672 -26.53 26.53 2.26
N TRP A 673 -26.07 27.74 2.58
CA TRP A 673 -25.54 28.71 1.61
C TRP A 673 -24.06 29.05 1.86
N GLY A 674 -23.31 28.18 2.55
CA GLY A 674 -21.86 28.24 2.68
C GLY A 674 -21.31 29.16 3.79
N THR A 675 -22.09 30.16 4.21
CA THR A 675 -21.78 31.04 5.36
C THR A 675 -22.87 31.02 6.43
N GLY A 676 -23.99 30.37 6.11
CA GLY A 676 -25.10 30.14 7.02
C GLY A 676 -26.03 29.07 6.49
N PHE A 677 -26.98 28.67 7.32
CA PHE A 677 -27.89 27.56 7.02
C PHE A 677 -29.20 27.70 7.78
N THR A 678 -30.22 26.99 7.30
CA THR A 678 -31.49 26.78 7.98
C THR A 678 -31.53 25.32 8.43
N ALA A 679 -31.75 25.06 9.72
CA ALA A 679 -31.89 23.72 10.26
C ALA A 679 -33.30 23.50 10.83
N LEU A 680 -33.81 22.29 10.60
CA LEU A 680 -35.07 21.80 11.14
C LEU A 680 -34.77 20.64 12.09
N VAL A 681 -35.41 20.67 13.26
CA VAL A 681 -35.22 19.67 14.32
C VAL A 681 -36.58 19.16 14.75
N THR A 682 -36.81 17.86 14.57
CA THR A 682 -38.00 17.16 15.07
C THR A 682 -37.61 16.41 16.34
N ILE A 683 -38.24 16.74 17.47
CA ILE A 683 -38.04 16.06 18.75
C ILE A 683 -39.23 15.13 18.96
N THR A 684 -39.00 13.83 19.11
CA THR A 684 -40.04 12.86 19.49
C THR A 684 -39.78 12.36 20.90
N ASN A 685 -40.73 12.53 21.82
CA ASN A 685 -40.62 11.98 23.18
C ASN A 685 -40.84 10.46 23.15
N LYS A 686 -39.90 9.69 23.71
CA LYS A 686 -40.02 8.24 23.88
C LYS A 686 -40.16 7.84 25.36
N GLY A 687 -40.00 8.79 26.28
CA GLY A 687 -40.24 8.62 27.71
C GLY A 687 -41.67 8.95 28.12
N PRO A 688 -41.96 9.02 29.44
CA PRO A 688 -43.24 9.48 29.97
C PRO A 688 -43.64 10.86 29.43
N ALA A 689 -44.94 11.16 29.39
CA ALA A 689 -45.43 12.46 28.96
C ALA A 689 -44.78 13.60 29.76
N ILE A 690 -44.31 14.63 29.06
CA ILE A 690 -43.66 15.82 29.64
C ILE A 690 -44.50 17.06 29.35
N ASN A 691 -44.46 18.04 30.27
CA ASN A 691 -45.04 19.36 30.08
C ASN A 691 -43.99 20.41 30.47
N GLY A 692 -43.30 20.94 29.47
CA GLY A 692 -42.05 21.68 29.60
C GLY A 692 -40.88 20.84 29.11
N TRP A 693 -40.38 21.16 27.93
CA TRP A 693 -39.24 20.45 27.33
C TRP A 693 -38.09 21.41 27.04
N GLN A 694 -36.89 20.88 27.17
CA GLN A 694 -35.65 21.56 26.87
C GLN A 694 -34.75 20.63 26.07
N LEU A 695 -34.45 21.02 24.83
CA LEU A 695 -33.48 20.33 23.99
C LEU A 695 -32.09 20.93 24.23
N GLY A 696 -31.09 20.09 24.48
CA GLY A 696 -29.68 20.50 24.54
C GLY A 696 -28.84 19.76 23.52
N PHE A 697 -27.95 20.46 22.82
CA PHE A 697 -26.94 19.88 21.93
C PHE A 697 -25.74 20.80 21.82
N SER A 698 -24.63 20.31 21.25
CA SER A 698 -23.44 21.12 21.00
C SER A 698 -23.05 21.06 19.54
N PHE A 699 -22.66 22.20 18.97
CA PHE A 699 -22.00 22.22 17.67
C PHE A 699 -20.57 21.68 17.80
N ALA A 700 -20.15 20.88 16.81
CA ALA A 700 -18.79 20.36 16.73
C ALA A 700 -17.79 21.37 16.13
N GLY A 701 -18.29 22.36 15.37
CA GLY A 701 -17.50 23.43 14.77
C GLY A 701 -17.78 24.79 15.41
N ASN A 702 -17.65 25.84 14.60
CA ASN A 702 -17.81 27.23 15.04
C ASN A 702 -19.22 27.79 14.81
N GLN A 703 -20.22 26.94 14.58
CA GLN A 703 -21.57 27.38 14.22
C GLN A 703 -22.24 28.22 15.33
N LYS A 704 -23.00 29.23 14.91
CA LYS A 704 -23.75 30.15 15.78
C LYS A 704 -25.20 30.22 15.35
N VAL A 705 -26.13 30.01 16.29
CA VAL A 705 -27.55 30.27 16.08
C VAL A 705 -27.76 31.78 15.93
N THR A 706 -28.30 32.21 14.79
CA THR A 706 -28.58 33.63 14.52
C THR A 706 -30.04 33.98 14.79
N GLN A 707 -30.97 33.06 14.49
CA GLN A 707 -32.41 33.24 14.74
C GLN A 707 -33.11 31.89 14.88
N GLY A 708 -33.79 31.63 15.99
CA GLY A 708 -34.58 30.40 16.19
C GLY A 708 -36.09 30.66 16.28
N TRP A 709 -36.90 29.66 15.98
CA TRP A 709 -38.36 29.67 16.15
C TRP A 709 -38.88 28.41 16.83
N SER A 710 -40.17 28.42 17.20
CA SER A 710 -40.87 27.34 17.92
C SER A 710 -40.20 26.92 19.24
N GLY A 711 -39.39 27.80 19.82
CA GLY A 711 -38.71 27.61 21.10
C GLY A 711 -37.95 28.88 21.50
N THR A 712 -37.49 28.91 22.74
CA THR A 712 -36.60 29.94 23.28
C THR A 712 -35.17 29.43 23.21
N TRP A 713 -34.35 30.03 22.35
CA TRP A 713 -33.01 29.56 22.02
C TRP A 713 -31.94 30.34 22.79
N THR A 714 -30.96 29.62 23.31
CA THR A 714 -29.76 30.18 23.95
C THR A 714 -28.54 29.41 23.48
N GLN A 715 -27.41 30.11 23.31
CA GLN A 715 -26.14 29.48 22.98
C GLN A 715 -25.01 30.09 23.83
N THR A 716 -24.25 29.25 24.50
CA THR A 716 -23.03 29.64 25.22
C THR A 716 -21.86 28.80 24.70
N GLY A 717 -20.85 29.45 24.11
CA GLY A 717 -19.80 28.72 23.38
C GLY A 717 -20.38 27.92 22.21
N SER A 718 -20.17 26.60 22.20
CA SER A 718 -20.75 25.65 21.24
C SER A 718 -22.04 25.00 21.71
N ALA A 719 -22.38 25.13 23.00
CA ALA A 719 -23.57 24.51 23.59
C ALA A 719 -24.82 25.34 23.28
N VAL A 720 -25.83 24.70 22.70
CA VAL A 720 -27.14 25.25 22.37
C VAL A 720 -28.19 24.62 23.28
N THR A 721 -29.07 25.45 23.82
CA THR A 721 -30.23 25.02 24.60
C THR A 721 -31.48 25.68 24.06
N VAL A 722 -32.52 24.88 23.81
CA VAL A 722 -33.82 25.33 23.33
C VAL A 722 -34.88 24.91 24.32
N LYS A 723 -35.59 25.88 24.90
CA LYS A 723 -36.77 25.61 25.73
C LYS A 723 -38.04 25.72 24.90
N ASP A 724 -39.09 25.01 25.27
CA ASP A 724 -40.43 25.17 24.69
C ASP A 724 -40.89 26.63 24.60
N ALA A 725 -41.80 26.91 23.66
CA ALA A 725 -42.41 28.22 23.43
C ALA A 725 -43.70 28.43 24.26
N GLY A 726 -43.91 27.63 25.31
CA GLY A 726 -45.12 27.61 26.13
C GLY A 726 -46.29 26.87 25.47
N TRP A 727 -46.69 27.25 24.25
CA TRP A 727 -47.82 26.63 23.56
C TRP A 727 -47.54 25.18 23.10
N ASN A 728 -46.27 24.82 22.90
CA ASN A 728 -45.82 23.46 22.57
C ASN A 728 -45.16 22.73 23.75
N ALA A 729 -45.37 23.17 24.99
CA ALA A 729 -44.71 22.60 26.17
C ALA A 729 -45.13 21.14 26.44
N ALA A 730 -46.38 20.78 26.16
CA ALA A 730 -46.90 19.43 26.37
C ALA A 730 -46.48 18.49 25.23
N LEU A 731 -45.73 17.43 25.57
CA LEU A 731 -45.28 16.41 24.63
C LEU A 731 -45.53 15.01 25.23
N ALA A 732 -46.62 14.37 24.80
CA ALA A 732 -46.99 13.03 25.24
C ALA A 732 -45.95 11.96 24.81
N THR A 733 -45.98 10.78 25.42
CA THR A 733 -45.17 9.64 24.97
C THR A 733 -45.49 9.31 23.52
N GLY A 734 -44.47 9.26 22.66
CA GLY A 734 -44.58 9.01 21.23
C GLY A 734 -44.88 10.25 20.38
N ALA A 735 -45.25 11.38 20.98
CA ALA A 735 -45.55 12.61 20.24
C ALA A 735 -44.27 13.36 19.82
N SER A 736 -44.40 14.17 18.76
CA SER A 736 -43.31 14.97 18.20
C SER A 736 -43.61 16.46 18.21
N THR A 737 -42.57 17.28 18.30
CA THR A 737 -42.62 18.72 18.06
C THR A 737 -41.50 19.12 17.09
N ASP A 738 -41.81 20.02 16.17
CA ASP A 738 -40.86 20.56 15.20
C ASP A 738 -40.41 21.97 15.61
N ILE A 739 -39.10 22.18 15.55
CA ILE A 739 -38.45 23.48 15.76
C ILE A 739 -37.45 23.74 14.64
N GLY A 740 -36.96 24.96 14.54
CA GLY A 740 -35.90 25.27 13.59
C GLY A 740 -35.18 26.58 13.90
N PHE A 741 -34.07 26.77 13.21
CA PHE A 741 -33.24 27.96 13.36
C PHE A 741 -32.41 28.24 12.11
N ASN A 742 -32.03 29.51 11.96
CA ASN A 742 -30.96 29.94 11.08
C ASN A 742 -29.65 29.97 11.88
N GLY A 743 -28.57 29.50 11.27
CA GLY A 743 -27.22 29.52 11.82
C GLY A 743 -26.21 30.15 10.89
N ALA A 744 -25.08 30.61 11.43
CA ALA A 744 -23.91 31.09 10.70
C ALA A 744 -22.68 30.24 11.07
N TYR A 745 -21.75 30.08 10.14
CA TYR A 745 -20.51 29.33 10.37
C TYR A 745 -19.42 29.75 9.38
N THR A 746 -18.18 29.31 9.60
CA THR A 746 -17.12 29.35 8.58
C THR A 746 -16.46 27.99 8.46
N GLY A 747 -16.01 27.61 7.26
CA GLY A 747 -15.37 26.31 7.02
C GLY A 747 -16.40 25.19 6.84
N THR A 748 -16.49 24.26 7.79
CA THR A 748 -17.40 23.10 7.73
C THR A 748 -18.63 23.27 8.62
N ASN A 749 -19.74 22.65 8.24
CA ASN A 749 -21.00 22.67 9.01
C ASN A 749 -21.42 21.25 9.46
N PRO A 750 -20.65 20.59 10.35
CA PRO A 750 -21.02 19.27 10.84
C PRO A 750 -22.33 19.31 11.64
N ALA A 751 -23.22 18.36 11.36
CA ALA A 751 -24.45 18.20 12.13
C ALA A 751 -24.14 17.78 13.59
N PRO A 752 -24.90 18.27 14.60
CA PRO A 752 -24.74 17.80 15.97
C PRO A 752 -25.02 16.30 16.09
N GLN A 753 -24.15 15.58 16.79
CA GLN A 753 -24.22 14.11 16.93
C GLN A 753 -24.88 13.66 18.24
N SER A 754 -25.07 14.57 19.19
CA SER A 754 -25.66 14.27 20.49
C SER A 754 -26.72 15.31 20.87
N PHE A 755 -27.86 14.81 21.33
CA PHE A 755 -28.97 15.62 21.81
C PHE A 755 -29.45 15.10 23.16
N THR A 756 -29.96 16.00 23.99
CA THR A 756 -30.61 15.69 25.25
C THR A 756 -31.98 16.35 25.33
N LEU A 757 -32.97 15.66 25.87
CA LEU A 757 -34.29 16.20 26.22
C LEU A 757 -34.40 16.23 27.74
N ASN A 758 -34.53 17.42 28.32
CA ASN A 758 -34.52 17.65 29.77
C ASN A 758 -33.29 17.00 30.46
N GLY A 759 -32.12 17.10 29.82
CA GLY A 759 -30.85 16.56 30.32
C GLY A 759 -30.67 15.04 30.14
N ARG A 760 -31.60 14.35 29.46
CA ARG A 760 -31.51 12.91 29.18
C ARG A 760 -31.29 12.64 27.70
N SER A 761 -30.44 11.68 27.35
CA SER A 761 -30.01 11.43 25.97
C SER A 761 -31.14 11.07 25.00
N CYS A 762 -31.06 11.59 23.79
CA CYS A 762 -31.86 11.21 22.63
C CYS A 762 -31.06 10.33 21.66
N SER A 763 -31.73 9.48 20.89
CA SER A 763 -31.15 8.85 19.69
C SER A 763 -31.33 9.74 18.47
N VAL A 764 -30.41 9.64 17.52
CA VAL A 764 -30.43 10.40 16.26
C VAL A 764 -30.44 9.41 15.10
N PRO A 765 -31.60 9.11 14.49
CA PRO A 765 -31.67 8.25 13.32
C PRO A 765 -31.07 9.01 12.12
N GLY A 766 -29.93 8.55 11.60
CA GLY A 766 -29.28 8.94 10.34
C GLY A 766 -29.53 10.37 9.85
N THR A 767 -28.62 11.30 10.13
CA THR A 767 -28.70 12.67 9.60
C THR A 767 -28.37 12.69 8.11
N ALA A 768 -29.38 12.87 7.25
CA ALA A 768 -29.17 13.20 5.84
C ALA A 768 -28.67 14.65 5.71
N ALA A 769 -27.48 14.85 5.13
CA ALA A 769 -27.03 16.17 4.72
C ALA A 769 -27.92 16.68 3.56
N ALA A 770 -28.39 17.92 3.64
CA ALA A 770 -29.14 18.52 2.54
C ALA A 770 -28.21 18.98 1.41
N ALA A 771 -28.69 18.88 0.18
CA ALA A 771 -28.02 19.40 -1.01
C ALA A 771 -27.73 20.90 -0.85
N ARG A 772 -26.49 21.31 -1.13
CA ARG A 772 -26.13 22.72 -1.27
C ARG A 772 -26.92 23.34 -2.42
N VAL A 773 -27.63 24.42 -2.17
CA VAL A 773 -28.16 25.28 -3.24
C VAL A 773 -27.05 26.28 -3.58
N ALA A 774 -26.57 26.26 -4.82
CA ALA A 774 -25.58 27.22 -5.30
C ALA A 774 -26.11 28.66 -5.15
N PRO A 775 -25.26 29.65 -4.80
CA PRO A 775 -25.69 31.04 -4.79
C PRO A 775 -26.10 31.45 -6.21
N ALA A 776 -27.25 32.14 -6.32
CA ALA A 776 -27.71 32.71 -7.59
C ALA A 776 -26.67 33.71 -8.10
N VAL A 777 -25.94 33.33 -9.15
CA VAL A 777 -25.08 34.25 -9.90
C VAL A 777 -26.00 35.20 -10.66
N GLY A 778 -25.99 36.47 -10.27
CA GLY A 778 -26.66 37.53 -11.01
C GLY A 778 -26.14 37.60 -12.45
N GLN A 779 -27.04 37.49 -13.41
CA GLN A 779 -26.75 37.76 -14.81
C GLN A 779 -26.36 39.23 -14.97
N ALA A 780 -25.15 39.48 -15.47
CA ALA A 780 -24.81 40.76 -16.07
C ALA A 780 -25.60 40.92 -17.39
N PRO A 781 -26.19 42.11 -17.67
CA PRO A 781 -27.08 42.30 -18.80
C PRO A 781 -26.33 42.27 -20.13
N VAL A 782 -26.95 41.61 -21.11
CA VAL A 782 -26.57 41.61 -22.53
C VAL A 782 -26.58 43.06 -23.05
N GLY A 783 -25.38 43.55 -23.38
CA GLY A 783 -25.21 44.83 -24.06
C GLY A 783 -25.70 44.75 -25.49
N ILE A 784 -26.79 45.45 -25.76
CA ILE A 784 -27.28 45.82 -27.08
C ILE A 784 -26.23 46.73 -27.74
N GLN A 785 -25.66 46.32 -28.87
CA GLN A 785 -25.21 47.26 -29.89
C GLN A 785 -26.12 47.11 -31.12
N GLY A 786 -27.00 48.09 -31.28
CA GLY A 786 -27.73 48.32 -32.51
C GLY A 786 -26.79 48.78 -33.62
N GLY A 787 -27.07 48.32 -34.85
CA GLY A 787 -26.41 48.82 -36.04
C GLY A 787 -26.94 50.19 -36.48
N THR A 788 -26.15 50.90 -37.26
CA THR A 788 -26.56 51.71 -38.42
C THR A 788 -25.31 52.16 -39.20
N SER A 789 -25.51 52.24 -40.53
CA SER A 789 -24.64 52.67 -41.65
C SER A 789 -23.55 51.72 -42.11
#